data_AF-A0A3E0PYG4-F1
#
_entry.id   AF-A0A3E0PYG4-F1
#
_cell.length_a   1.000
_cell.length_b   1.000
_cell.length_c   1.000
_cell.angle_alpha   90.00
_cell.angle_beta   90.00
_cell.angle_gamma   90.00
#
_symmetry.space_group_name_H-M   'P 1'
#
loop_
_entity.id
_entity.type
_entity.pdbx_description
1 polymer ?
#
loop_
_entity_poly.entity_id
_entity_poly.type
_entity_poly.pdbx_seq_one_letter_code
_entity_poly.pdbx_strand_id
1 'polypeptide(L)'
;MLEIKRLLVANRSEIATRIFRSAHELGIRTVAMYSHEDRYALHRFKADEAYEIGVPGEPLQAYLDIAGTIELAKQRDIDAIHPGYGFLSENARFAQACADAGIIFVGPQVETLKQLGDKILARKSAEAVGVPVLGGSGGAITDAAHGRQLAQEVGFPVILKAAHGGGGRGMRVVRDPADFDEAYEQARRESLTAFGSPDIFVERFIERARHIEVQLLGDQHGQLLHLYERDCSVQRRHQKVVEIAPAPNLDAGVRQALCDAAVAIGKKVDYQSAGTVEFLVDADTNDYYFIEVNPRIQVEHTVTEEVTGIDVVNAQLQIARGVPLADPAIGLSSQDDIATHGFAIQCRVTTEDPANHFVPDYGRISHYRSASGMGIRLDAGSAFSGAVVHPFYDSLLVKVTAWARKFPDAARRVERCLQEFRVRGVKTNIPFLINLVMHPTFMEGACTTRFIDETAELFDFPPRQDRATKLLTYLAETIVNGNPLVKDHPPASRRAPAPLPRYDQTSSIPDGMRQKLQALGAAEFSKWLRDQQPLLVTDTTFRDAHQSLLATRLRTYDMLHVADAYARLCPELFSLEMWGGATFDTSMRFLKECPWQRLADLRERIPNILFQMLLRASNAVGYTNYPDNVVQEFVKEAAAAGIDVFRVFDALNWVDNMQVAMDAVIESGAICEAAICYTGDILDSSRPKYDLKYYVKMAQELERRGAHILAIKDMAGLCKPYAAELLIRTLREEIGIPIHFHTHDTGGVQAGSLVKAADAGVSIVDAALAPLSGGTSQPNLNTLVEALRFSDRATGLQAAHLDGIADYWRAVREFYAPFECPVLPAGADLYQHEMPGGQYTNLYQQARALGLADRWSEVCRVYADVNRLLGDIVKVTPTSKAVGDLALFLISNDMSADEVLSSDRELAFPHSVVDLVSGRMGQTPGGFPPEVQQRILRDESPVEGRPGAKLPPADVEQALEEVRSRTSREPTRREAVSRLLYPKVFDEFLQHQESYGDVSVLPTPAFLYGLEPGEEIAVDIEPGKTLIIRLQAVGEPHEDGRRTIFFELNGQPREVTVTDRALEPATPRRLKADPNDPTHVAASMPGMVVNIAVQAGDSVVKGQKLLMLEAMKMQTGVTADRDGVVQQIHIHAGTQVENGDLLMTVE
;
A
#
# COMPACT_ATOMS: atom_id res chain seq x y z
N MET A 1 -8.50 -50.23 38.16
CA MET A 1 -8.14 -49.08 37.31
C MET A 1 -7.33 -49.61 36.15
N LEU A 2 -7.68 -49.24 34.92
CA LEU A 2 -6.87 -49.57 33.75
C LEU A 2 -5.70 -48.58 33.70
N GLU A 3 -4.47 -49.09 33.61
CA GLU A 3 -3.27 -48.25 33.60
C GLU A 3 -2.97 -47.82 32.15
N ILE A 4 -3.19 -46.55 31.81
CA ILE A 4 -2.78 -45.98 30.52
C ILE A 4 -1.36 -45.43 30.66
N LYS A 5 -0.38 -46.12 30.09
CA LYS A 5 1.03 -45.69 30.02
C LYS A 5 1.35 -45.01 28.69
N ARG A 6 0.73 -45.47 27.61
CA ARG A 6 0.96 -44.98 26.25
C ARG A 6 -0.37 -44.63 25.57
N LEU A 7 -0.47 -43.38 25.13
CA LEU A 7 -1.65 -42.84 24.45
C LEU A 7 -1.28 -42.45 23.02
N LEU A 8 -1.95 -43.06 22.04
CA LEU A 8 -1.90 -42.60 20.66
C LEU A 8 -3.03 -41.61 20.40
N VAL A 9 -2.74 -40.50 19.72
CA VAL A 9 -3.78 -39.57 19.27
C VAL A 9 -4.03 -39.79 17.78
N ALA A 10 -5.23 -40.26 17.45
CA ALA A 10 -5.66 -40.54 16.08
C ALA A 10 -6.18 -39.26 15.39
N ASN A 11 -5.36 -38.21 15.40
CA ASN A 11 -5.70 -36.89 14.89
C ASN A 11 -4.44 -36.05 14.56
N ARG A 12 -4.64 -34.79 14.18
CA ARG A 12 -3.59 -33.84 13.78
C ARG A 12 -3.78 -32.45 14.40
N SER A 13 -2.87 -31.52 14.07
CA SER A 13 -3.04 -30.08 14.34
C SER A 13 -3.22 -29.75 15.84
N GLU A 14 -4.07 -28.76 16.14
CA GLU A 14 -4.25 -28.20 17.47
C GLU A 14 -4.76 -29.24 18.47
N ILE A 15 -5.74 -30.07 18.09
CA ILE A 15 -6.38 -31.00 19.02
C ILE A 15 -5.43 -32.12 19.45
N ALA A 16 -4.58 -32.59 18.53
CA ALA A 16 -3.54 -33.54 18.87
C ALA A 16 -2.58 -32.95 19.91
N THR A 17 -2.15 -31.71 19.70
CA THR A 17 -1.30 -30.98 20.65
C THR A 17 -1.99 -30.75 22.01
N ARG A 18 -3.29 -30.42 21.99
CA ARG A 18 -4.11 -30.23 23.19
C ARG A 18 -4.20 -31.51 24.03
N ILE A 19 -4.36 -32.66 23.38
CA ILE A 19 -4.41 -33.97 24.06
C ILE A 19 -3.03 -34.36 24.59
N PHE A 20 -1.97 -34.14 23.82
CA PHE A 20 -0.60 -34.42 24.29
C PHE A 20 -0.25 -33.63 25.54
N ARG A 21 -0.71 -32.37 25.67
CA ARG A 21 -0.51 -31.56 26.88
C ARG A 21 -1.13 -32.21 28.12
N SER A 22 -2.43 -32.54 28.09
CA SER A 22 -3.08 -33.19 29.25
C SER A 22 -2.52 -34.58 29.53
N ALA A 23 -2.17 -35.35 28.49
CA ALA A 23 -1.55 -36.66 28.66
C ALA A 23 -0.18 -36.54 29.35
N HIS A 24 0.65 -35.58 28.95
CA HIS A 24 1.94 -35.31 29.55
C HIS A 24 1.83 -34.86 31.01
N GLU A 25 0.88 -33.98 31.33
CA GLU A 25 0.58 -33.54 32.70
C GLU A 25 0.15 -34.71 33.60
N LEU A 26 -0.49 -35.73 33.03
CA LEU A 26 -0.86 -36.99 33.69
C LEU A 26 0.26 -38.05 33.71
N GLY A 27 1.45 -37.73 33.20
CA GLY A 27 2.59 -38.65 33.12
C GLY A 27 2.43 -39.78 32.09
N ILE A 28 1.53 -39.62 31.10
CA ILE A 28 1.29 -40.58 30.03
C ILE A 28 2.24 -40.30 28.87
N ARG A 29 2.88 -41.33 28.34
CA ARG A 29 3.72 -41.22 27.15
C ARG A 29 2.83 -41.09 25.91
N THR A 30 3.17 -40.15 25.03
CA THR A 30 2.34 -39.71 23.92
C THR A 30 2.86 -40.18 22.57
N VAL A 31 1.95 -40.59 21.69
CA VAL A 31 2.28 -41.07 20.34
C VAL A 31 1.43 -40.35 19.30
N ALA A 32 2.09 -39.71 18.34
CA ALA A 32 1.47 -39.06 17.18
C ALA A 32 1.47 -39.97 15.95
N MET A 33 0.47 -39.79 15.09
CA MET A 33 0.49 -40.27 13.71
C MET A 33 0.48 -39.07 12.75
N TYR A 34 1.16 -39.20 11.61
CA TYR A 34 1.23 -38.15 10.59
C TYR A 34 1.32 -38.72 9.18
N SER A 35 0.64 -38.12 8.21
CA SER A 35 0.83 -38.47 6.78
C SER A 35 2.06 -37.77 6.18
N HIS A 36 2.50 -38.20 5.00
CA HIS A 36 3.69 -37.64 4.34
C HIS A 36 3.62 -36.10 4.16
N GLU A 37 2.45 -35.59 3.82
CA GLU A 37 2.16 -34.16 3.65
C GLU A 37 2.23 -33.39 4.98
N ASP A 38 1.97 -34.04 6.10
CA ASP A 38 2.01 -33.48 7.46
C ASP A 38 3.39 -33.68 8.15
N ARG A 39 4.45 -34.08 7.43
CA ARG A 39 5.78 -34.33 8.01
C ARG A 39 6.39 -33.12 8.74
N TYR A 40 5.94 -31.91 8.46
CA TYR A 40 6.37 -30.67 9.14
C TYR A 40 5.30 -30.09 10.09
N ALA A 41 4.18 -30.79 10.28
CA ALA A 41 3.10 -30.34 11.16
C ALA A 41 3.56 -30.29 12.62
N LEU A 42 3.11 -29.28 13.36
CA LEU A 42 3.58 -29.00 14.70
C LEU A 42 3.31 -30.16 15.68
N HIS A 43 2.14 -30.81 15.57
CA HIS A 43 1.73 -31.88 16.50
C HIS A 43 2.69 -33.06 16.49
N ARG A 44 3.32 -33.36 15.33
CA ARG A 44 4.33 -34.41 15.19
C ARG A 44 5.47 -34.25 16.21
N PHE A 45 5.93 -33.00 16.41
CA PHE A 45 7.06 -32.68 17.27
C PHE A 45 6.65 -32.45 18.74
N LYS A 46 5.36 -32.58 19.06
CA LYS A 46 4.81 -32.39 20.42
C LYS A 46 4.54 -33.70 21.16
N ALA A 47 4.53 -34.83 20.46
CA ALA A 47 4.46 -36.15 21.07
C ALA A 47 5.87 -36.70 21.39
N ASP A 48 5.94 -37.66 22.30
CA ASP A 48 7.19 -38.37 22.65
C ASP A 48 7.66 -39.29 21.51
N GLU A 49 6.74 -39.80 20.71
CA GLU A 49 6.99 -40.61 19.51
C GLU A 49 6.04 -40.21 18.39
N ALA A 50 6.46 -40.34 17.13
CA ALA A 50 5.62 -40.04 15.98
C ALA A 50 5.87 -41.01 14.83
N TYR A 51 4.81 -41.50 14.19
CA TYR A 51 4.88 -42.51 13.14
C TYR A 51 4.15 -42.07 11.86
N GLU A 52 4.78 -42.30 10.71
CA GLU A 52 4.19 -42.01 9.41
C GLU A 52 3.10 -43.03 9.06
N ILE A 53 2.00 -42.57 8.48
CA ILE A 53 0.82 -43.37 8.10
C ILE A 53 0.42 -43.14 6.65
N GLY A 54 -0.25 -44.13 6.05
CA GLY A 54 -0.82 -44.04 4.71
C GLY A 54 0.22 -44.01 3.59
N VAL A 55 -0.23 -43.63 2.39
CA VAL A 55 0.57 -43.53 1.17
C VAL A 55 0.70 -42.05 0.77
N PRO A 56 1.89 -41.58 0.34
CA PRO A 56 2.06 -40.22 -0.17
C PRO A 56 1.07 -39.90 -1.29
N GLY A 57 0.45 -38.71 -1.24
CA GLY A 57 -0.60 -38.28 -2.17
C GLY A 57 -2.04 -38.49 -1.68
N GLU A 58 -2.26 -39.23 -0.60
CA GLU A 58 -3.60 -39.48 -0.03
C GLU A 58 -3.76 -38.97 1.42
N PRO A 59 -3.54 -37.66 1.69
CA PRO A 59 -3.34 -37.14 3.04
C PRO A 59 -4.53 -37.31 4.00
N LEU A 60 -5.78 -37.21 3.52
CA LEU A 60 -6.96 -37.43 4.37
C LEU A 60 -7.25 -38.91 4.59
N GLN A 61 -7.05 -39.73 3.56
CA GLN A 61 -7.33 -41.17 3.64
C GLN A 61 -6.43 -41.85 4.66
N ALA A 62 -5.18 -41.39 4.77
CA ALA A 62 -4.23 -41.85 5.78
C ALA A 62 -4.78 -41.76 7.22
N TYR A 63 -5.44 -40.65 7.59
CA TYR A 63 -6.03 -40.48 8.92
C TYR A 63 -7.38 -41.21 9.11
N LEU A 64 -7.98 -41.70 8.03
CA LEU A 64 -9.23 -42.47 8.05
C LEU A 64 -8.99 -43.99 7.99
N ASP A 65 -7.72 -44.43 7.88
CA ASP A 65 -7.36 -45.85 7.83
C ASP A 65 -7.43 -46.51 9.22
N ILE A 66 -8.58 -47.10 9.50
CA ILE A 66 -8.83 -47.86 10.74
C ILE A 66 -7.87 -49.03 10.88
N ALA A 67 -7.63 -49.80 9.81
CA ALA A 67 -6.83 -51.02 9.88
C ALA A 67 -5.37 -50.69 10.18
N GLY A 68 -4.80 -49.74 9.43
CA GLY A 68 -3.43 -49.27 9.65
C GLY A 68 -3.24 -48.64 11.03
N THR A 69 -4.23 -47.88 11.52
CA THR A 69 -4.17 -47.26 12.86
C THR A 69 -4.14 -48.31 13.98
N ILE A 70 -4.98 -49.34 13.90
CA ILE A 70 -5.01 -50.43 14.88
C ILE A 70 -3.75 -51.29 14.80
N GLU A 71 -3.23 -51.55 13.59
CA GLU A 71 -1.97 -52.26 13.42
C GLU A 71 -0.79 -51.49 14.04
N LEU A 72 -0.69 -50.19 13.77
CA LEU A 72 0.32 -49.32 14.38
C LEU A 72 0.21 -49.35 15.91
N ALA A 73 -1.00 -49.26 16.45
CA ALA A 73 -1.22 -49.30 17.89
C ALA A 73 -0.77 -50.62 18.52
N LYS A 74 -1.01 -51.76 17.85
CA LYS A 74 -0.53 -53.08 18.29
C LYS A 74 0.99 -53.21 18.21
N GLN A 75 1.60 -52.77 17.11
CA GLN A 75 3.05 -52.84 16.92
C GLN A 75 3.84 -52.00 17.92
N ARG A 76 3.19 -50.98 18.50
CA ARG A 76 3.81 -50.02 19.43
C ARG A 76 3.27 -50.14 20.85
N ASP A 77 2.60 -51.23 21.22
CA ASP A 77 2.10 -51.48 22.57
C ASP A 77 1.32 -50.28 23.14
N ILE A 78 0.37 -49.74 22.36
CA ILE A 78 -0.46 -48.61 22.76
C ILE A 78 -1.62 -49.09 23.63
N ASP A 79 -1.79 -48.48 24.81
CA ASP A 79 -2.85 -48.85 25.76
C ASP A 79 -4.19 -48.18 25.41
N ALA A 80 -4.14 -46.94 24.92
CA ALA A 80 -5.33 -46.14 24.64
C ALA A 80 -5.18 -45.29 23.37
N ILE A 81 -6.30 -45.06 22.67
CA ILE A 81 -6.38 -44.15 21.54
C ILE A 81 -7.37 -43.03 21.86
N HIS A 82 -6.91 -41.79 21.78
CA HIS A 82 -7.78 -40.61 21.80
C HIS A 82 -8.06 -40.16 20.37
N PRO A 83 -9.32 -40.13 19.90
CA PRO A 83 -9.61 -39.79 18.51
C PRO A 83 -9.68 -38.28 18.26
N GLY A 84 -9.80 -37.47 19.32
CA GLY A 84 -9.96 -36.02 19.20
C GLY A 84 -11.36 -35.70 18.64
N TYR A 85 -11.42 -34.82 17.64
CA TYR A 85 -12.66 -34.51 16.91
C TYR A 85 -12.46 -34.62 15.40
N GLY A 86 -13.55 -34.84 14.66
CA GLY A 86 -13.47 -35.15 13.24
C GLY A 86 -12.75 -36.48 12.96
N PHE A 87 -12.44 -36.76 11.70
CA PHE A 87 -11.86 -38.04 11.28
C PHE A 87 -12.67 -39.25 11.81
N LEU A 88 -12.09 -40.04 12.71
CA LEU A 88 -12.66 -41.28 13.24
C LEU A 88 -13.34 -41.11 14.60
N SER A 89 -13.47 -39.89 15.12
CA SER A 89 -13.99 -39.63 16.48
C SER A 89 -15.42 -40.06 16.76
N GLU A 90 -16.26 -40.09 15.73
CA GLU A 90 -17.67 -40.52 15.84
C GLU A 90 -17.89 -41.90 15.19
N ASN A 91 -16.81 -42.57 14.79
CA ASN A 91 -16.90 -43.79 14.01
C ASN A 91 -17.03 -45.02 14.92
N ALA A 92 -18.25 -45.57 15.01
CA ALA A 92 -18.50 -46.77 15.81
C ALA A 92 -17.68 -48.00 15.39
N ARG A 93 -17.30 -48.13 14.10
CA ARG A 93 -16.45 -49.23 13.63
C ARG A 93 -15.02 -49.08 14.16
N PHE A 94 -14.52 -47.85 14.27
CA PHE A 94 -13.20 -47.58 14.84
C PHE A 94 -13.17 -47.91 16.34
N ALA A 95 -14.17 -47.45 17.10
CA ALA A 95 -14.29 -47.78 18.52
C ALA A 95 -14.42 -49.30 18.75
N GLN A 96 -15.18 -50.00 17.91
CA GLN A 96 -15.26 -51.48 17.94
C GLN A 96 -13.91 -52.12 17.65
N ALA A 97 -13.18 -51.64 16.64
CA ALA A 97 -11.85 -52.16 16.30
C ALA A 97 -10.82 -51.96 17.42
N CYS A 98 -10.90 -50.84 18.16
CA CYS A 98 -10.11 -50.62 19.37
C CYS A 98 -10.47 -51.66 20.45
N ALA A 99 -11.76 -51.87 20.72
CA ALA A 99 -12.24 -52.84 21.70
C ALA A 99 -11.80 -54.29 21.36
N ASP A 100 -11.94 -54.69 20.09
CA ASP A 100 -11.52 -56.01 19.58
C ASP A 100 -10.00 -56.21 19.67
N ALA A 101 -9.23 -55.11 19.63
CA ALA A 101 -7.78 -55.11 19.78
C ALA A 101 -7.30 -55.01 21.24
N GLY A 102 -8.21 -54.85 22.21
CA GLY A 102 -7.84 -54.63 23.62
C GLY A 102 -7.27 -53.23 23.90
N ILE A 103 -7.53 -52.25 23.03
CA ILE A 103 -7.06 -50.87 23.15
C ILE A 103 -8.22 -50.00 23.66
N ILE A 104 -7.97 -49.18 24.69
CA ILE A 104 -8.98 -48.30 25.26
C ILE A 104 -9.30 -47.18 24.28
N PHE A 105 -10.56 -47.07 23.85
CA PHE A 105 -11.05 -45.93 23.10
C PHE A 105 -11.43 -44.80 24.07
N VAL A 106 -10.78 -43.64 23.99
CA VAL A 106 -11.08 -42.49 24.86
C VAL A 106 -12.29 -41.74 24.28
N GLY A 107 -13.48 -42.23 24.62
CA GLY A 107 -14.76 -41.67 24.19
C GLY A 107 -15.94 -42.51 24.71
N PRO A 108 -17.15 -42.31 24.17
CA PRO A 108 -18.32 -43.09 24.55
C PRO A 108 -18.23 -44.56 24.11
N GLN A 109 -19.13 -45.40 24.64
CA GLN A 109 -19.20 -46.80 24.26
C GLN A 109 -19.65 -46.98 22.80
N VAL A 110 -19.30 -48.12 22.21
CA VAL A 110 -19.64 -48.47 20.81
C VAL A 110 -21.15 -48.39 20.57
N GLU A 111 -21.97 -48.89 21.49
CA GLU A 111 -23.43 -48.84 21.35
C GLU A 111 -23.96 -47.40 21.43
N THR A 112 -23.39 -46.56 22.31
CA THR A 112 -23.70 -45.13 22.38
C THR A 112 -23.34 -44.41 21.06
N LEU A 113 -22.19 -44.72 20.45
CA LEU A 113 -21.80 -44.16 19.15
C LEU A 113 -22.75 -44.60 18.02
N LYS A 114 -23.23 -45.85 18.02
CA LYS A 114 -24.22 -46.33 17.03
C LYS A 114 -25.57 -45.63 17.21
N GLN A 115 -26.02 -45.44 18.45
CA GLN A 115 -27.31 -44.80 18.75
C GLN A 115 -27.31 -43.30 18.43
N LEU A 116 -26.19 -42.61 18.68
CA LEU A 116 -26.09 -41.16 18.52
C LEU A 116 -25.56 -40.73 17.13
N GLY A 117 -24.82 -41.60 16.44
CA GLY A 117 -24.28 -41.33 15.10
C GLY A 117 -25.34 -41.31 13.97
N ASP A 118 -26.57 -41.73 14.26
CA ASP A 118 -27.73 -41.59 13.38
C ASP A 118 -28.68 -40.54 13.96
N LYS A 119 -28.90 -39.44 13.23
CA LYS A 119 -29.73 -38.32 13.69
C LYS A 119 -31.19 -38.72 13.93
N ILE A 120 -31.70 -39.72 13.22
CA ILE A 120 -33.07 -40.21 13.39
C ILE A 120 -33.17 -40.99 14.71
N LEU A 121 -32.17 -41.81 15.03
CA LEU A 121 -32.12 -42.54 16.31
C LEU A 121 -31.89 -41.59 17.49
N ALA A 122 -31.01 -40.61 17.34
CA ALA A 122 -30.78 -39.59 18.36
C ALA A 122 -32.06 -38.80 18.69
N ARG A 123 -32.84 -38.44 17.66
CA ARG A 123 -34.15 -37.77 17.83
C ARG A 123 -35.16 -38.62 18.59
N LYS A 124 -35.30 -39.91 18.23
CA LYS A 124 -36.17 -40.84 18.96
C LYS A 124 -35.76 -40.97 20.43
N SER A 125 -34.47 -40.92 20.72
CA SER A 125 -33.96 -40.93 22.10
C SER A 125 -34.35 -39.67 22.87
N ALA A 126 -34.32 -38.49 22.22
CA ALA A 126 -34.77 -37.23 22.82
C ALA A 126 -36.29 -37.20 23.07
N GLU A 127 -37.10 -37.65 22.09
CA GLU A 127 -38.55 -37.76 22.24
C GLU A 127 -38.95 -38.70 23.38
N ALA A 128 -38.24 -39.83 23.53
CA ALA A 128 -38.51 -40.83 24.57
C ALA A 128 -38.31 -40.30 26.01
N VAL A 129 -37.55 -39.22 26.18
CA VAL A 129 -37.38 -38.53 27.48
C VAL A 129 -38.14 -37.21 27.58
N GLY A 130 -39.03 -36.94 26.62
CA GLY A 130 -39.89 -35.75 26.62
C GLY A 130 -39.18 -34.46 26.25
N VAL A 131 -37.99 -34.53 25.62
CA VAL A 131 -37.30 -33.33 25.12
C VAL A 131 -37.89 -32.92 23.77
N PRO A 132 -38.26 -31.64 23.57
CA PRO A 132 -38.83 -31.18 22.31
C PRO A 132 -37.88 -31.36 21.12
N VAL A 133 -38.40 -31.84 19.99
CA VAL A 133 -37.69 -31.94 18.71
C VAL A 133 -38.42 -31.13 17.63
N LEU A 134 -37.71 -30.72 16.58
CA LEU A 134 -38.32 -30.02 15.47
C LEU A 134 -39.27 -30.91 14.67
N GLY A 135 -40.49 -30.43 14.42
CA GLY A 135 -41.45 -31.09 13.53
C GLY A 135 -40.85 -31.33 12.14
N GLY A 136 -41.03 -32.54 11.61
CA GLY A 136 -40.37 -33.00 10.40
C GLY A 136 -40.79 -34.40 9.98
N SER A 137 -40.16 -34.95 8.94
CA SER A 137 -40.42 -36.31 8.50
C SER A 137 -39.91 -37.32 9.54
N GLY A 138 -40.76 -38.24 10.01
CA GLY A 138 -40.38 -39.29 10.99
C GLY A 138 -39.35 -40.31 10.48
N GLY A 139 -38.79 -40.10 9.29
CA GLY A 139 -37.81 -40.94 8.60
C GLY A 139 -37.27 -40.25 7.33
N ALA A 140 -36.41 -40.97 6.60
CA ALA A 140 -35.87 -40.51 5.32
C ALA A 140 -36.95 -40.42 4.22
N ILE A 141 -36.78 -39.46 3.33
CA ILE A 141 -37.66 -39.20 2.17
C ILE A 141 -37.37 -40.24 1.09
N THR A 142 -38.41 -40.89 0.57
CA THR A 142 -38.28 -41.92 -0.48
C THR A 142 -38.07 -41.35 -1.88
N ASP A 143 -38.73 -40.24 -2.19
CA ASP A 143 -38.64 -39.52 -3.48
C ASP A 143 -39.08 -38.05 -3.31
N ALA A 144 -38.81 -37.22 -4.32
CA ALA A 144 -39.11 -35.78 -4.28
C ALA A 144 -40.61 -35.47 -4.07
N ALA A 145 -41.52 -36.31 -4.59
CA ALA A 145 -42.96 -36.11 -4.46
C ALA A 145 -43.43 -36.35 -3.02
N HIS A 146 -42.95 -37.44 -2.38
CA HIS A 146 -43.16 -37.73 -0.98
C HIS A 146 -42.57 -36.63 -0.07
N GLY A 147 -41.37 -36.16 -0.40
CA GLY A 147 -40.73 -35.06 0.32
C GLY A 147 -41.54 -33.75 0.25
N ARG A 148 -42.09 -33.43 -0.92
CA ARG A 148 -42.91 -32.22 -1.12
C ARG A 148 -44.22 -32.27 -0.31
N GLN A 149 -44.88 -33.43 -0.26
CA GLN A 149 -46.07 -33.61 0.57
C GLN A 149 -45.75 -33.39 2.05
N LEU A 150 -44.66 -33.99 2.54
CA LEU A 150 -44.21 -33.82 3.92
C LEU A 150 -43.84 -32.35 4.23
N ALA A 151 -43.21 -31.65 3.29
CA ALA A 151 -42.91 -30.23 3.45
C ALA A 151 -44.16 -29.35 3.52
N GLN A 152 -45.23 -29.69 2.79
CA GLN A 152 -46.53 -29.01 2.89
C GLN A 152 -47.23 -29.26 4.22
N GLU A 153 -47.12 -30.48 4.76
CA GLU A 153 -47.68 -30.85 6.07
C GLU A 153 -46.94 -30.15 7.23
N VAL A 154 -45.61 -30.02 7.12
CA VAL A 154 -44.76 -29.30 8.10
C VAL A 154 -44.94 -27.78 8.00
N GLY A 155 -45.14 -27.25 6.79
CA GLY A 155 -45.24 -25.83 6.49
C GLY A 155 -43.90 -25.19 6.17
N PHE A 156 -43.85 -24.40 5.08
CA PHE A 156 -42.65 -23.67 4.65
C PHE A 156 -42.39 -22.43 5.54
N PRO A 157 -41.12 -22.04 5.76
CA PRO A 157 -39.90 -22.64 5.21
C PRO A 157 -39.49 -23.94 5.91
N VAL A 158 -38.89 -24.85 5.13
CA VAL A 158 -38.34 -26.14 5.62
C VAL A 158 -36.85 -26.24 5.30
N ILE A 159 -36.15 -27.13 6.00
CA ILE A 159 -34.75 -27.47 5.73
C ILE A 159 -34.63 -28.95 5.43
N LEU A 160 -33.96 -29.27 4.33
CA LEU A 160 -33.53 -30.61 3.96
C LEU A 160 -32.19 -30.89 4.63
N LYS A 161 -32.06 -32.05 5.26
CA LYS A 161 -30.82 -32.46 5.95
C LYS A 161 -30.46 -33.91 5.63
N ALA A 162 -29.17 -34.18 5.47
CA ALA A 162 -28.65 -35.53 5.36
C ALA A 162 -28.70 -36.28 6.71
N ALA A 163 -29.13 -37.54 6.69
CA ALA A 163 -29.28 -38.37 7.91
C ALA A 163 -27.95 -38.66 8.62
N HIS A 164 -26.87 -38.83 7.85
CA HIS A 164 -25.51 -39.07 8.33
C HIS A 164 -24.59 -37.85 8.15
N GLY A 165 -25.16 -36.67 7.91
CA GLY A 165 -24.40 -35.47 7.59
C GLY A 165 -23.87 -34.72 8.82
N GLY A 166 -22.63 -34.24 8.75
CA GLY A 166 -21.99 -33.39 9.76
C GLY A 166 -21.31 -32.15 9.14
N GLY A 167 -21.07 -31.11 9.95
CA GLY A 167 -20.30 -29.93 9.53
C GLY A 167 -21.00 -28.99 8.55
N GLY A 168 -22.33 -28.99 8.50
CA GLY A 168 -23.14 -28.08 7.67
C GLY A 168 -23.26 -28.45 6.19
N ARG A 169 -22.68 -29.59 5.76
CA ARG A 169 -22.76 -30.10 4.37
C ARG A 169 -23.99 -30.98 4.18
N GLY A 170 -24.56 -30.96 2.97
CA GLY A 170 -25.79 -31.72 2.67
C GLY A 170 -27.05 -31.16 3.34
N MET A 171 -27.11 -29.84 3.57
CA MET A 171 -28.31 -29.14 4.04
C MET A 171 -28.79 -28.09 3.04
N ARG A 172 -30.11 -27.95 2.84
CA ARG A 172 -30.69 -26.94 1.95
C ARG A 172 -31.99 -26.37 2.53
N VAL A 173 -32.09 -25.05 2.61
CA VAL A 173 -33.32 -24.36 3.02
C VAL A 173 -34.22 -24.22 1.79
N VAL A 174 -35.47 -24.63 1.91
CA VAL A 174 -36.50 -24.49 0.87
C VAL A 174 -37.59 -23.56 1.40
N ARG A 175 -37.81 -22.46 0.69
CA ARG A 175 -38.80 -21.43 1.07
C ARG A 175 -40.08 -21.54 0.25
N ASP A 176 -39.94 -21.83 -1.04
CA ASP A 176 -41.06 -21.99 -1.96
C ASP A 176 -41.22 -23.48 -2.37
N PRO A 177 -42.45 -24.01 -2.44
CA PRO A 177 -42.71 -25.35 -2.97
C PRO A 177 -42.10 -25.64 -4.36
N ALA A 178 -41.89 -24.62 -5.20
CA ALA A 178 -41.32 -24.77 -6.54
C ALA A 178 -39.84 -25.20 -6.52
N ASP A 179 -39.09 -24.80 -5.49
CA ASP A 179 -37.64 -25.01 -5.39
C ASP A 179 -37.28 -26.39 -4.78
N PHE A 180 -38.29 -27.14 -4.32
CA PHE A 180 -38.08 -28.35 -3.53
C PHE A 180 -37.35 -29.46 -4.29
N ASP A 181 -37.76 -29.76 -5.53
CA ASP A 181 -37.23 -30.90 -6.29
C ASP A 181 -35.74 -30.72 -6.60
N GLU A 182 -35.35 -29.51 -7.00
CA GLU A 182 -33.95 -29.19 -7.28
C GLU A 182 -33.11 -29.27 -6.00
N ALA A 183 -33.58 -28.65 -4.92
CA ALA A 183 -32.89 -28.67 -3.63
C ALA A 183 -32.72 -30.09 -3.07
N TYR A 184 -33.73 -30.96 -3.23
CA TYR A 184 -33.68 -32.36 -2.84
C TYR A 184 -32.63 -33.15 -3.63
N GLU A 185 -32.61 -33.05 -4.96
CA GLU A 185 -31.64 -33.76 -5.79
C GLU A 185 -30.20 -33.27 -5.58
N GLN A 186 -30.03 -31.98 -5.29
CA GLN A 186 -28.73 -31.44 -4.90
C GLN A 186 -28.28 -31.98 -3.53
N ALA A 187 -29.13 -31.90 -2.51
CA ALA A 187 -28.82 -32.39 -1.16
C ALA A 187 -28.51 -33.89 -1.16
N ARG A 188 -29.29 -34.68 -1.91
CA ARG A 188 -29.11 -36.13 -2.07
C ARG A 188 -27.78 -36.49 -2.74
N ARG A 189 -27.41 -35.80 -3.82
CA ARG A 189 -26.11 -35.98 -4.51
C ARG A 189 -24.94 -35.60 -3.60
N GLU A 190 -25.05 -34.50 -2.88
CA GLU A 190 -24.03 -34.05 -1.94
C GLU A 190 -23.86 -35.05 -0.79
N SER A 191 -24.97 -35.55 -0.22
CA SER A 191 -24.96 -36.55 0.84
C SER A 191 -24.30 -37.86 0.40
N LEU A 192 -24.62 -38.35 -0.80
CA LEU A 192 -24.02 -39.56 -1.35
C LEU A 192 -22.50 -39.41 -1.55
N THR A 193 -22.07 -38.25 -2.04
CA THR A 193 -20.66 -37.97 -2.33
C THR A 193 -19.84 -37.78 -1.05
N ALA A 194 -20.41 -37.09 -0.05
CA ALA A 194 -19.69 -36.73 1.18
C ALA A 194 -19.76 -37.81 2.27
N PHE A 195 -20.89 -38.52 2.39
CA PHE A 195 -21.18 -39.42 3.51
C PHE A 195 -21.50 -40.85 3.07
N GLY A 196 -21.53 -41.15 1.77
CA GLY A 196 -21.79 -42.49 1.24
C GLY A 196 -23.23 -42.98 1.40
N SER A 197 -24.16 -42.12 1.84
CA SER A 197 -25.60 -42.42 1.95
C SER A 197 -26.44 -41.33 1.27
N PRO A 198 -27.47 -41.68 0.48
CA PRO A 198 -28.37 -40.74 -0.15
C PRO A 198 -29.52 -40.26 0.77
N ASP A 199 -29.57 -40.70 2.03
CA ASP A 199 -30.73 -40.48 2.90
C ASP A 199 -30.87 -39.02 3.35
N ILE A 200 -31.99 -38.39 2.97
CA ILE A 200 -32.35 -37.01 3.30
C ILE A 200 -33.69 -37.00 4.08
N PHE A 201 -33.84 -36.11 5.05
CA PHE A 201 -35.08 -35.87 5.78
C PHE A 201 -35.46 -34.37 5.80
N VAL A 202 -36.74 -34.07 6.06
CA VAL A 202 -37.27 -32.70 6.14
C VAL A 202 -37.47 -32.29 7.60
N GLU A 203 -37.09 -31.06 7.94
CA GLU A 203 -37.40 -30.41 9.21
C GLU A 203 -38.01 -29.02 9.00
N ARG A 204 -38.80 -28.56 9.96
CA ARG A 204 -39.19 -27.15 10.07
C ARG A 204 -37.94 -26.28 10.22
N PHE A 205 -37.86 -25.21 9.44
CA PHE A 205 -36.77 -24.25 9.53
C PHE A 205 -37.15 -23.11 10.49
N ILE A 206 -36.34 -22.88 11.53
CA ILE A 206 -36.48 -21.73 12.43
C ILE A 206 -35.66 -20.57 11.85
N GLU A 207 -36.32 -19.48 11.47
CA GLU A 207 -35.63 -18.36 10.81
C GLU A 207 -34.68 -17.60 11.75
N ARG A 208 -35.10 -17.36 12.99
CA ARG A 208 -34.35 -16.62 14.00
C ARG A 208 -33.98 -17.52 15.17
N ALA A 209 -33.09 -18.46 14.91
CA ALA A 209 -32.60 -19.38 15.93
C ALA A 209 -31.25 -18.93 16.53
N ARG A 210 -31.09 -19.14 17.83
CA ARG A 210 -29.80 -19.27 18.51
C ARG A 210 -29.40 -20.74 18.53
N HIS A 211 -28.14 -21.03 18.25
CA HIS A 211 -27.59 -22.38 18.37
C HIS A 211 -26.93 -22.47 19.75
N ILE A 212 -27.57 -23.17 20.67
CA ILE A 212 -27.08 -23.36 22.04
C ILE A 212 -26.75 -24.83 22.25
N GLU A 213 -25.61 -25.11 22.85
CA GLU A 213 -25.17 -26.48 23.08
C GLU A 213 -24.69 -26.68 24.51
N VAL A 214 -24.89 -27.87 25.08
CA VAL A 214 -24.58 -28.18 26.47
C VAL A 214 -23.48 -29.23 26.56
N GLN A 215 -22.41 -28.90 27.29
CA GLN A 215 -21.32 -29.83 27.53
C GLN A 215 -21.73 -30.88 28.57
N LEU A 216 -21.52 -32.14 28.27
CA LEU A 216 -21.70 -33.27 29.18
C LEU A 216 -20.35 -33.90 29.53
N LEU A 217 -20.29 -34.47 30.74
CA LEU A 217 -19.20 -35.30 31.22
C LEU A 217 -19.77 -36.45 32.07
N GLY A 218 -19.57 -37.69 31.62
CA GLY A 218 -20.09 -38.89 32.28
C GLY A 218 -19.01 -39.93 32.57
N ASP A 219 -19.05 -40.58 33.73
CA ASP A 219 -18.13 -41.66 34.08
C ASP A 219 -18.69 -43.07 33.83
N GLN A 220 -17.86 -44.08 34.08
CA GLN A 220 -18.23 -45.48 33.97
C GLN A 220 -19.07 -46.00 35.16
N HIS A 221 -19.34 -45.14 36.15
CA HIS A 221 -20.02 -45.47 37.41
C HIS A 221 -21.45 -44.93 37.46
N GLY A 222 -21.94 -44.36 36.35
CA GLY A 222 -23.31 -43.88 36.18
C GLY A 222 -23.53 -42.42 36.58
N GLN A 223 -22.46 -41.68 36.91
CA GLN A 223 -22.55 -40.26 37.17
C GLN A 223 -22.43 -39.48 35.86
N LEU A 224 -23.34 -38.52 35.64
CA LEU A 224 -23.37 -37.65 34.46
C LEU A 224 -23.68 -36.22 34.90
N LEU A 225 -22.79 -35.29 34.55
CA LEU A 225 -22.87 -33.87 34.89
C LEU A 225 -22.84 -33.02 33.61
N HIS A 226 -23.39 -31.80 33.67
CA HIS A 226 -23.23 -30.80 32.62
C HIS A 226 -22.21 -29.72 33.02
N LEU A 227 -21.44 -29.21 32.06
CA LEU A 227 -20.51 -28.09 32.27
C LEU A 227 -21.06 -26.80 31.66
N TYR A 228 -22.35 -26.56 31.88
CA TYR A 228 -23.13 -25.46 31.30
C TYR A 228 -23.18 -25.46 29.76
N GLU A 229 -23.73 -24.38 29.20
CA GLU A 229 -23.96 -24.19 27.79
C GLU A 229 -22.92 -23.29 27.11
N ARG A 230 -22.84 -23.41 25.78
CA ARG A 230 -22.15 -22.52 24.86
C ARG A 230 -23.13 -21.96 23.84
N ASP A 231 -22.94 -20.71 23.46
CA ASP A 231 -23.60 -20.09 22.33
C ASP A 231 -22.70 -20.18 21.09
N CYS A 232 -23.18 -20.92 20.10
CA CYS A 232 -22.52 -21.11 18.81
C CYS A 232 -23.36 -20.53 17.67
N SER A 233 -24.20 -19.53 17.96
CA SER A 233 -25.10 -18.89 16.99
C SER A 233 -24.34 -18.11 15.92
N VAL A 234 -23.09 -17.69 16.17
CA VAL A 234 -22.32 -16.96 15.17
C VAL A 234 -21.79 -17.94 14.11
N GLN A 235 -22.54 -18.03 13.01
CA GLN A 235 -22.32 -19.01 11.95
C GLN A 235 -22.31 -18.36 10.57
N ARG A 236 -21.51 -18.93 9.67
CA ARG A 236 -21.53 -18.61 8.23
C ARG A 236 -21.89 -19.88 7.47
N ARG A 237 -22.96 -19.87 6.67
CA ARG A 237 -23.44 -21.05 5.93
C ARG A 237 -23.53 -22.31 6.82
N HIS A 238 -24.07 -22.15 8.02
CA HIS A 238 -24.21 -23.19 9.04
C HIS A 238 -22.90 -23.78 9.61
N GLN A 239 -21.77 -23.10 9.43
CA GLN A 239 -20.50 -23.44 10.08
C GLN A 239 -20.23 -22.45 11.22
N LYS A 240 -19.90 -22.97 12.40
CA LYS A 240 -19.55 -22.18 13.59
C LYS A 240 -18.27 -21.36 13.33
N VAL A 241 -18.28 -20.09 13.70
CA VAL A 241 -17.15 -19.16 13.51
C VAL A 241 -16.62 -18.62 14.83
N VAL A 242 -17.54 -18.21 15.72
CA VAL A 242 -17.24 -17.68 17.05
C VAL A 242 -18.14 -18.37 18.06
N GLU A 243 -17.56 -18.79 19.18
CA GLU A 243 -18.27 -19.50 20.23
C GLU A 243 -18.09 -18.78 21.57
N ILE A 244 -19.14 -18.73 22.37
CA ILE A 244 -19.19 -17.98 23.63
C ILE A 244 -19.65 -18.90 24.76
N ALA A 245 -19.03 -18.80 25.93
CA ALA A 245 -19.52 -19.45 27.14
C ALA A 245 -19.52 -18.48 28.33
N PRO A 246 -20.53 -18.50 29.22
CA PRO A 246 -21.88 -19.00 28.96
C PRO A 246 -22.61 -18.15 27.90
N ALA A 247 -23.80 -18.56 27.49
CA ALA A 247 -24.57 -17.84 26.48
C ALA A 247 -25.04 -16.46 27.00
N PRO A 248 -24.67 -15.33 26.34
CA PRO A 248 -25.06 -14.00 26.80
C PRO A 248 -26.58 -13.80 26.64
N ASN A 249 -27.22 -13.09 27.57
CA ASN A 249 -28.67 -12.80 27.57
C ASN A 249 -29.60 -14.02 27.38
N LEU A 250 -29.14 -15.24 27.68
CA LEU A 250 -30.03 -16.40 27.74
C LEU A 250 -30.81 -16.39 29.05
N ASP A 251 -32.14 -16.53 28.97
CA ASP A 251 -33.00 -16.62 30.15
C ASP A 251 -32.54 -17.78 31.07
N ALA A 252 -32.53 -17.53 32.38
CA ALA A 252 -32.01 -18.50 33.34
C ALA A 252 -32.87 -19.77 33.40
N GLY A 253 -34.19 -19.66 33.22
CA GLY A 253 -35.09 -20.80 33.15
C GLY A 253 -34.85 -21.64 31.90
N VAL A 254 -34.65 -20.99 30.75
CA VAL A 254 -34.30 -21.68 29.48
C VAL A 254 -32.95 -22.38 29.61
N ARG A 255 -31.94 -21.72 30.17
CA ARG A 255 -30.61 -22.33 30.43
C ARG A 255 -30.73 -23.60 31.26
N GLN A 256 -31.50 -23.54 32.36
CA GLN A 256 -31.68 -24.71 33.21
C GLN A 256 -32.40 -25.83 32.46
N ALA A 257 -33.47 -25.51 31.72
CA ALA A 257 -34.21 -26.48 30.93
C ALA A 257 -33.34 -27.18 29.87
N LEU A 258 -32.46 -26.43 29.19
CA LEU A 258 -31.48 -26.99 28.24
C LEU A 258 -30.50 -27.94 28.93
N CYS A 259 -29.95 -27.53 30.08
CA CYS A 259 -29.02 -28.37 30.85
C CYS A 259 -29.69 -29.66 31.34
N ASP A 260 -30.91 -29.56 31.89
CA ASP A 260 -31.69 -30.70 32.37
C ASP A 260 -32.05 -31.64 31.21
N ALA A 261 -32.45 -31.10 30.06
CA ALA A 261 -32.74 -31.86 28.84
C ALA A 261 -31.50 -32.60 28.33
N ALA A 262 -30.33 -31.95 28.31
CA ALA A 262 -29.08 -32.58 27.90
C ALA A 262 -28.70 -33.75 28.82
N VAL A 263 -28.80 -33.56 30.14
CA VAL A 263 -28.55 -34.63 31.12
C VAL A 263 -29.57 -35.77 30.99
N ALA A 264 -30.85 -35.47 30.74
CA ALA A 264 -31.89 -36.47 30.52
C ALA A 264 -31.60 -37.33 29.27
N ILE A 265 -31.21 -36.70 28.15
CA ILE A 265 -30.79 -37.39 26.93
C ILE A 265 -29.57 -38.26 27.21
N GLY A 266 -28.54 -37.72 27.87
CA GLY A 266 -27.32 -38.47 28.18
C GLY A 266 -27.58 -39.67 29.09
N LYS A 267 -28.45 -39.54 30.11
CA LYS A 267 -28.87 -40.66 30.97
C LYS A 267 -29.62 -41.75 30.20
N LYS A 268 -30.37 -41.39 29.16
CA LYS A 268 -31.12 -42.36 28.35
C LYS A 268 -30.23 -43.32 27.57
N VAL A 269 -29.03 -42.88 27.22
CA VAL A 269 -28.05 -43.62 26.39
C VAL A 269 -26.81 -44.06 27.18
N ASP A 270 -26.89 -44.01 28.52
CA ASP A 270 -25.81 -44.30 29.46
C ASP A 270 -24.49 -43.63 29.05
N TYR A 271 -24.55 -42.32 28.78
CA TYR A 271 -23.46 -41.57 28.18
C TYR A 271 -22.18 -41.56 29.04
N GLN A 272 -21.02 -41.81 28.41
CA GLN A 272 -19.71 -41.86 29.05
C GLN A 272 -18.71 -40.95 28.32
N SER A 273 -17.67 -40.49 29.03
CA SER A 273 -16.68 -39.51 28.56
C SER A 273 -17.29 -38.11 28.35
N ALA A 274 -16.67 -37.28 27.50
CA ALA A 274 -17.16 -35.96 27.15
C ALA A 274 -18.00 -35.99 25.86
N GLY A 275 -19.10 -35.24 25.86
CA GLY A 275 -19.98 -35.06 24.70
C GLY A 275 -20.75 -33.76 24.77
N THR A 276 -21.45 -33.44 23.69
CA THR A 276 -22.25 -32.22 23.62
C THR A 276 -23.63 -32.50 23.05
N VAL A 277 -24.66 -31.92 23.67
CA VAL A 277 -26.03 -31.94 23.15
C VAL A 277 -26.34 -30.57 22.54
N GLU A 278 -26.73 -30.52 21.27
CA GLU A 278 -26.99 -29.29 20.53
C GLU A 278 -28.50 -29.00 20.41
N PHE A 279 -28.87 -27.73 20.56
CA PHE A 279 -30.24 -27.23 20.52
C PHE A 279 -30.35 -25.98 19.63
N LEU A 280 -31.51 -25.82 18.98
CA LEU A 280 -31.95 -24.52 18.47
C LEU A 280 -32.90 -23.90 19.49
N VAL A 281 -32.63 -22.66 19.88
CA VAL A 281 -33.52 -21.84 20.69
C VAL A 281 -34.12 -20.78 19.78
N ASP A 282 -35.45 -20.73 19.68
CA ASP A 282 -36.15 -19.68 18.96
C ASP A 282 -35.97 -18.35 19.72
N ALA A 283 -35.39 -17.34 19.06
CA ALA A 283 -35.09 -16.06 19.68
C ALA A 283 -36.35 -15.25 20.02
N ASP A 284 -37.51 -15.57 19.43
CA ASP A 284 -38.76 -14.84 19.62
C ASP A 284 -39.64 -15.48 20.70
N THR A 285 -39.67 -16.82 20.80
CA THR A 285 -40.52 -17.53 21.76
C THR A 285 -39.77 -18.08 22.97
N ASN A 286 -38.43 -18.17 22.91
CA ASN A 286 -37.58 -18.93 23.86
C ASN A 286 -37.86 -20.43 23.90
N ASP A 287 -38.61 -20.98 22.94
CA ASP A 287 -38.76 -22.42 22.80
C ASP A 287 -37.44 -23.03 22.34
N TYR A 288 -37.10 -24.21 22.86
CA TYR A 288 -35.88 -24.91 22.47
C TYR A 288 -36.19 -26.28 21.87
N TYR A 289 -35.35 -26.70 20.93
CA TYR A 289 -35.51 -27.95 20.19
C TYR A 289 -34.17 -28.66 20.05
N PHE A 290 -34.15 -29.95 20.37
CA PHE A 290 -32.99 -30.81 20.17
C PHE A 290 -32.66 -30.97 18.67
N ILE A 291 -31.36 -30.92 18.34
CA ILE A 291 -30.84 -31.12 16.98
C ILE A 291 -30.05 -32.42 16.89
N GLU A 292 -28.97 -32.53 17.67
CA GLU A 292 -28.01 -33.63 17.59
C GLU A 292 -27.21 -33.78 18.89
N VAL A 293 -26.55 -34.92 19.04
CA VAL A 293 -25.50 -35.12 20.05
C VAL A 293 -24.20 -35.32 19.30
N ASN A 294 -23.17 -34.60 19.70
CA ASN A 294 -21.80 -34.82 19.25
C ASN A 294 -21.11 -35.72 20.29
N PRO A 295 -20.93 -37.03 20.03
CA PRO A 295 -20.45 -37.98 21.03
C PRO A 295 -18.92 -37.94 21.18
N ARG A 296 -18.35 -36.75 21.32
CA ARG A 296 -16.91 -36.46 21.38
C ARG A 296 -16.64 -35.06 21.95
N ILE A 297 -15.37 -34.74 22.14
CA ILE A 297 -14.93 -33.36 22.37
C ILE A 297 -15.20 -32.47 21.14
N GLN A 298 -15.40 -31.18 21.36
CA GLN A 298 -15.58 -30.17 20.30
C GLN A 298 -14.43 -29.16 20.27
N VAL A 299 -14.33 -28.42 19.17
CA VAL A 299 -13.28 -27.41 18.96
C VAL A 299 -13.35 -26.33 20.05
N GLU A 300 -14.58 -25.97 20.42
CA GLU A 300 -15.01 -24.95 21.36
C GLU A 300 -15.08 -25.40 22.83
N HIS A 301 -14.59 -26.58 23.18
CA HIS A 301 -14.47 -26.97 24.60
C HIS A 301 -13.69 -25.94 25.43
N THR A 302 -12.75 -25.22 24.80
CA THR A 302 -11.86 -24.25 25.46
C THR A 302 -12.63 -23.13 26.18
N VAL A 303 -13.74 -22.64 25.64
CA VAL A 303 -14.53 -21.59 26.32
C VAL A 303 -15.21 -22.12 27.57
N THR A 304 -15.63 -23.38 27.58
CA THR A 304 -16.17 -24.05 28.77
C THR A 304 -15.09 -24.24 29.83
N GLU A 305 -13.89 -24.66 29.45
CA GLU A 305 -12.77 -24.79 30.39
C GLU A 305 -12.42 -23.45 31.04
N GLU A 306 -12.38 -22.36 30.26
CA GLU A 306 -12.05 -21.02 30.77
C GLU A 306 -13.08 -20.47 31.77
N VAL A 307 -14.37 -20.77 31.60
CA VAL A 307 -15.40 -20.29 32.53
C VAL A 307 -15.64 -21.22 33.71
N THR A 308 -15.37 -22.52 33.59
CA THR A 308 -15.59 -23.49 34.67
C THR A 308 -14.33 -23.82 35.47
N GLY A 309 -13.15 -23.64 34.88
CA GLY A 309 -11.88 -24.10 35.45
C GLY A 309 -11.65 -25.61 35.34
N ILE A 310 -12.51 -26.34 34.63
CA ILE A 310 -12.45 -27.80 34.50
C ILE A 310 -11.71 -28.16 33.20
N ASP A 311 -10.64 -28.97 33.29
CA ASP A 311 -9.96 -29.53 32.13
C ASP A 311 -10.73 -30.75 31.60
N VAL A 312 -11.41 -30.56 30.47
CA VAL A 312 -12.28 -31.57 29.86
C VAL A 312 -11.45 -32.74 29.32
N VAL A 313 -10.29 -32.48 28.71
CA VAL A 313 -9.45 -33.52 28.11
C VAL A 313 -8.79 -34.38 29.19
N ASN A 314 -8.32 -33.77 30.28
CA ASN A 314 -7.83 -34.48 31.45
C ASN A 314 -8.93 -35.40 32.01
N ALA A 315 -10.14 -34.87 32.20
CA ALA A 315 -11.27 -35.65 32.68
C ALA A 315 -11.59 -36.83 31.75
N GLN A 316 -11.57 -36.65 30.42
CA GLN A 316 -11.75 -37.76 29.47
C GLN A 316 -10.73 -38.88 29.67
N LEU A 317 -9.45 -38.54 29.88
CA LEU A 317 -8.38 -39.52 30.11
C LEU A 317 -8.53 -40.23 31.45
N GLN A 318 -8.92 -39.52 32.51
CA GLN A 318 -9.16 -40.12 33.83
C GLN A 318 -10.40 -41.04 33.81
N ILE A 319 -11.49 -40.63 33.15
CA ILE A 319 -12.67 -41.46 32.94
C ILE A 319 -12.31 -42.73 32.16
N ALA A 320 -11.46 -42.62 31.14
CA ALA A 320 -10.99 -43.79 30.38
C ALA A 320 -10.15 -44.78 31.24
N ARG A 321 -9.48 -44.30 32.30
CA ARG A 321 -8.80 -45.15 33.31
C ARG A 321 -9.76 -45.81 34.31
N GLY A 322 -11.05 -45.45 34.25
CA GLY A 322 -12.10 -45.91 35.14
C GLY A 322 -12.23 -45.10 36.44
N VAL A 323 -11.69 -43.88 36.48
CA VAL A 323 -11.78 -42.97 37.64
C VAL A 323 -13.20 -42.37 37.71
N PRO A 324 -13.90 -42.45 38.86
CA PRO A 324 -15.19 -41.77 39.06
C PRO A 324 -15.07 -40.24 39.06
N LEU A 325 -16.10 -39.50 38.66
CA LEU A 325 -16.08 -38.03 38.66
C LEU A 325 -15.83 -37.43 40.05
N ALA A 326 -16.37 -38.08 41.10
CA ALA A 326 -16.20 -37.66 42.49
C ALA A 326 -14.78 -37.89 43.06
N ASP A 327 -13.92 -38.63 42.37
CA ASP A 327 -12.55 -38.88 42.82
C ASP A 327 -11.74 -37.57 42.88
N PRO A 328 -10.87 -37.34 43.88
CA PRO A 328 -10.05 -36.13 43.97
C PRO A 328 -9.20 -35.82 42.73
N ALA A 329 -8.91 -36.81 41.88
CA ALA A 329 -8.20 -36.61 40.62
C ALA A 329 -9.02 -35.83 39.57
N ILE A 330 -10.35 -35.84 39.65
CA ILE A 330 -11.28 -35.08 38.80
C ILE A 330 -11.98 -33.99 39.62
N GLY A 331 -12.46 -34.33 40.82
CA GLY A 331 -12.95 -33.39 41.83
C GLY A 331 -14.40 -32.93 41.65
N LEU A 332 -15.25 -33.69 40.97
CA LEU A 332 -16.63 -33.32 40.66
C LEU A 332 -17.63 -34.28 41.34
N SER A 333 -18.00 -34.00 42.58
CA SER A 333 -18.86 -34.87 43.39
C SER A 333 -20.34 -34.69 43.07
N SER A 334 -20.76 -33.48 42.69
CA SER A 334 -22.13 -33.21 42.25
C SER A 334 -22.19 -32.07 41.22
N GLN A 335 -23.40 -31.81 40.69
CA GLN A 335 -23.64 -30.69 39.78
C GLN A 335 -23.42 -29.31 40.46
N ASP A 336 -23.55 -29.26 41.79
CA ASP A 336 -23.39 -28.03 42.58
C ASP A 336 -21.92 -27.58 42.70
N ASP A 337 -20.96 -28.46 42.39
CA ASP A 337 -19.53 -28.15 42.37
C ASP A 337 -19.13 -27.32 41.13
N ILE A 338 -20.03 -27.19 40.15
CA ILE A 338 -19.75 -26.58 38.85
C ILE A 338 -20.43 -25.22 38.77
N ALA A 339 -19.65 -24.18 38.48
CA ALA A 339 -20.15 -22.82 38.25
C ALA A 339 -19.40 -22.16 37.09
N THR A 340 -20.06 -21.20 36.44
CA THR A 340 -19.40 -20.35 35.42
C THR A 340 -18.91 -19.04 36.04
N HIS A 341 -17.66 -18.69 35.80
CA HIS A 341 -17.05 -17.43 36.20
C HIS A 341 -16.73 -16.58 34.96
N GLY A 342 -17.39 -15.43 34.82
CA GLY A 342 -17.17 -14.53 33.69
C GLY A 342 -17.68 -15.09 32.37
N PHE A 343 -17.06 -14.66 31.27
CA PHE A 343 -17.37 -15.05 29.89
C PHE A 343 -16.08 -15.36 29.14
N ALA A 344 -16.12 -16.37 28.28
CA ALA A 344 -15.06 -16.70 27.35
C ALA A 344 -15.58 -16.67 25.91
N ILE A 345 -14.75 -16.19 24.99
CA ILE A 345 -15.05 -16.13 23.56
C ILE A 345 -13.91 -16.81 22.81
N GLN A 346 -14.21 -17.75 21.92
CA GLN A 346 -13.25 -18.35 21.02
C GLN A 346 -13.45 -17.83 19.60
N CYS A 347 -12.34 -17.47 18.95
CA CYS A 347 -12.27 -17.21 17.52
C CYS A 347 -11.21 -18.09 16.88
N ARG A 348 -11.47 -18.54 15.65
CA ARG A 348 -10.54 -19.37 14.88
C ARG A 348 -9.87 -18.51 13.82
N VAL A 349 -8.56 -18.32 13.96
CA VAL A 349 -7.78 -17.63 12.94
C VAL A 349 -7.44 -18.64 11.85
N THR A 350 -7.91 -18.37 10.63
CA THR A 350 -7.75 -19.23 9.46
C THR A 350 -7.01 -18.51 8.33
N THR A 351 -6.59 -19.24 7.30
CA THR A 351 -6.05 -18.65 6.05
C THR A 351 -7.12 -18.21 5.05
N GLU A 352 -8.40 -18.27 5.41
CA GLU A 352 -9.50 -17.85 4.53
C GLU A 352 -9.45 -16.35 4.30
N ASP A 353 -9.46 -15.93 3.03
CA ASP A 353 -9.47 -14.52 2.65
C ASP A 353 -10.91 -13.99 2.58
N PRO A 354 -11.35 -13.14 3.53
CA PRO A 354 -12.72 -12.62 3.53
C PRO A 354 -13.03 -11.75 2.31
N ALA A 355 -12.02 -11.09 1.72
CA ALA A 355 -12.19 -10.26 0.53
C ALA A 355 -12.34 -11.12 -0.74
N ASN A 356 -11.96 -12.40 -0.69
CA ASN A 356 -12.09 -13.36 -1.77
C ASN A 356 -12.99 -14.53 -1.37
N HIS A 357 -14.19 -14.22 -0.87
CA HIS A 357 -15.23 -15.20 -0.53
C HIS A 357 -14.82 -16.32 0.43
N PHE A 358 -13.82 -16.08 1.29
CA PHE A 358 -13.24 -17.05 2.24
C PHE A 358 -12.57 -18.24 1.56
N VAL A 359 -12.06 -18.07 0.34
CA VAL A 359 -11.15 -19.05 -0.24
C VAL A 359 -9.90 -19.13 0.65
N PRO A 360 -9.49 -20.33 1.11
CA PRO A 360 -8.28 -20.45 1.91
C PRO A 360 -7.03 -20.17 1.09
N ASP A 361 -6.16 -19.34 1.64
CA ASP A 361 -4.84 -19.04 1.11
C ASP A 361 -3.82 -20.11 1.56
N TYR A 362 -2.79 -20.31 0.75
CA TYR A 362 -1.78 -21.34 0.94
C TYR A 362 -0.38 -20.77 0.70
N GLY A 363 0.62 -21.40 1.30
CA GLY A 363 2.00 -21.00 1.12
C GLY A 363 2.76 -20.93 2.42
N ARG A 364 3.93 -20.29 2.36
CA ARG A 364 4.83 -20.20 3.50
C ARG A 364 4.43 -19.02 4.39
N ILE A 365 4.29 -19.28 5.68
CA ILE A 365 4.18 -18.25 6.71
C ILE A 365 5.57 -17.68 6.94
N SER A 366 5.88 -16.52 6.36
CA SER A 366 7.18 -15.86 6.51
C SER A 366 7.39 -15.29 7.91
N HIS A 367 6.30 -14.87 8.57
CA HIS A 367 6.35 -14.37 9.94
C HIS A 367 5.08 -14.70 10.70
N TYR A 368 5.23 -15.28 11.89
CA TYR A 368 4.16 -15.54 12.83
C TYR A 368 4.52 -14.99 14.21
N ARG A 369 3.73 -14.01 14.67
CA ARG A 369 3.77 -13.51 16.05
C ARG A 369 2.39 -13.64 16.66
N SER A 370 2.29 -14.50 17.67
CA SER A 370 1.10 -14.63 18.49
C SER A 370 0.96 -13.46 19.47
N ALA A 371 -0.28 -13.19 19.89
CA ALA A 371 -0.61 -12.20 20.91
C ALA A 371 -0.99 -12.91 22.22
N SER A 372 -0.46 -12.45 23.35
CA SER A 372 -0.64 -13.09 24.66
C SER A 372 -1.06 -12.06 25.73
N GLY A 373 -1.12 -12.44 27.00
CA GLY A 373 -1.47 -11.54 28.11
C GLY A 373 -2.61 -12.10 28.97
N MET A 374 -3.02 -11.35 30.00
CA MET A 374 -4.04 -11.80 30.95
C MET A 374 -5.36 -12.14 30.25
N GLY A 375 -5.85 -13.36 30.49
CA GLY A 375 -7.12 -13.85 29.95
C GLY A 375 -7.09 -14.17 28.46
N ILE A 376 -5.91 -14.42 27.87
CA ILE A 376 -5.77 -14.95 26.51
C ILE A 376 -5.17 -16.36 26.58
N ARG A 377 -5.88 -17.30 25.97
CA ARG A 377 -5.44 -18.68 25.73
C ARG A 377 -5.26 -18.90 24.23
N LEU A 378 -4.20 -19.62 23.86
CA LEU A 378 -3.88 -19.95 22.48
C LEU A 378 -3.65 -21.45 22.30
N ASP A 379 -4.42 -22.03 21.38
CA ASP A 379 -4.25 -23.41 20.93
C ASP A 379 -3.83 -23.37 19.45
N ALA A 380 -2.51 -23.40 19.22
CA ALA A 380 -1.92 -23.31 17.89
C ALA A 380 -2.02 -24.64 17.13
N GLY A 381 -2.44 -24.57 15.87
CA GLY A 381 -2.47 -25.70 14.96
C GLY A 381 -1.19 -25.80 14.14
N SER A 382 -1.24 -25.32 12.91
CA SER A 382 -0.13 -25.39 11.94
C SER A 382 0.79 -24.16 11.94
N ALA A 383 0.48 -23.13 12.73
CA ALA A 383 1.10 -21.82 12.60
C ALA A 383 2.40 -21.65 13.40
N PHE A 384 3.52 -21.49 12.68
CA PHE A 384 4.81 -21.02 13.20
C PHE A 384 5.60 -20.33 12.07
N SER A 385 6.61 -19.53 12.42
CA SER A 385 7.46 -18.87 11.41
C SER A 385 8.20 -19.92 10.58
N GLY A 386 8.00 -19.90 9.26
CA GLY A 386 8.53 -20.87 8.32
C GLY A 386 7.59 -22.03 7.98
N ALA A 387 6.44 -22.16 8.66
CA ALA A 387 5.45 -23.19 8.36
C ALA A 387 4.90 -23.06 6.94
N VAL A 388 4.54 -24.18 6.32
CA VAL A 388 3.90 -24.21 5.00
C VAL A 388 2.47 -24.69 5.16
N VAL A 389 1.52 -23.85 4.76
CA VAL A 389 0.10 -24.20 4.73
C VAL A 389 -0.21 -24.88 3.42
N HIS A 390 -0.64 -26.14 3.49
CA HIS A 390 -0.99 -26.97 2.33
C HIS A 390 -2.51 -27.00 2.10
N PRO A 391 -2.97 -27.21 0.85
CA PRO A 391 -4.40 -27.26 0.51
C PRO A 391 -5.10 -28.58 0.90
N PHE A 392 -4.41 -29.49 1.58
CA PHE A 392 -4.93 -30.83 1.84
C PHE A 392 -5.85 -30.93 3.06
N TYR A 393 -5.77 -29.96 3.99
CA TYR A 393 -6.44 -29.99 5.29
C TYR A 393 -7.25 -28.71 5.54
N ASP A 394 -7.76 -28.58 6.76
CA ASP A 394 -8.40 -27.36 7.24
C ASP A 394 -7.43 -26.17 7.26
N SER A 395 -7.99 -24.97 7.12
CA SER A 395 -7.27 -23.69 7.03
C SER A 395 -6.87 -23.11 8.40
N LEU A 396 -7.01 -23.88 9.48
CA LEU A 396 -6.79 -23.40 10.84
C LEU A 396 -5.31 -23.12 11.13
N LEU A 397 -5.04 -21.90 11.59
CA LEU A 397 -3.74 -21.47 12.08
C LEU A 397 -3.64 -21.59 13.61
N VAL A 398 -4.57 -20.94 14.31
CA VAL A 398 -4.59 -20.88 15.78
C VAL A 398 -6.00 -20.58 16.28
N LYS A 399 -6.39 -21.21 17.39
CA LYS A 399 -7.59 -20.83 18.14
C LYS A 399 -7.20 -19.80 19.20
N VAL A 400 -7.95 -18.72 19.24
CA VAL A 400 -7.79 -17.63 20.21
C VAL A 400 -9.00 -17.68 21.12
N THR A 401 -8.76 -17.97 22.40
CA THR A 401 -9.81 -17.92 23.42
C THR A 401 -9.50 -16.78 24.39
N ALA A 402 -10.45 -15.87 24.58
CA ALA A 402 -10.31 -14.76 25.52
C ALA A 402 -11.37 -14.87 26.61
N TRP A 403 -10.92 -14.79 27.86
CA TRP A 403 -11.78 -14.76 29.04
C TRP A 403 -11.82 -13.36 29.64
N ALA A 404 -12.98 -12.92 30.17
CA ALA A 404 -13.11 -11.74 31.02
C ALA A 404 -14.30 -11.85 31.98
N ARG A 405 -14.39 -10.97 32.98
CA ARG A 405 -15.53 -10.95 33.93
C ARG A 405 -16.85 -10.50 33.29
N LYS A 406 -16.79 -9.69 32.23
CA LYS A 406 -17.96 -9.20 31.48
C LYS A 406 -17.79 -9.55 30.02
N PHE A 407 -18.90 -9.91 29.36
CA PHE A 407 -18.90 -10.30 27.95
C PHE A 407 -18.28 -9.24 27.00
N PRO A 408 -18.66 -7.93 27.08
CA PRO A 408 -18.00 -6.90 26.26
C PRO A 408 -16.49 -6.78 26.48
N ASP A 409 -15.99 -7.09 27.68
CA ASP A 409 -14.56 -7.03 27.97
C ASP A 409 -13.82 -8.24 27.39
N ALA A 410 -14.48 -9.40 27.29
CA ALA A 410 -13.93 -10.57 26.59
C ALA A 410 -13.82 -10.27 25.08
N ALA A 411 -14.84 -9.65 24.49
CA ALA A 411 -14.83 -9.23 23.09
C ALA A 411 -13.69 -8.22 22.79
N ARG A 412 -13.52 -7.20 23.65
CA ARG A 412 -12.38 -6.26 23.55
C ARG A 412 -11.03 -6.94 23.71
N ARG A 413 -10.93 -8.00 24.52
CA ARG A 413 -9.69 -8.78 24.65
C ARG A 413 -9.39 -9.59 23.38
N VAL A 414 -10.41 -10.18 22.76
CA VAL A 414 -10.29 -10.81 21.43
C VAL A 414 -9.81 -9.78 20.42
N GLU A 415 -10.48 -8.62 20.32
CA GLU A 415 -10.13 -7.56 19.39
C GLU A 415 -8.67 -7.12 19.54
N ARG A 416 -8.23 -6.81 20.77
CA ARG A 416 -6.83 -6.45 21.06
C ARG A 416 -5.87 -7.56 20.67
N CYS A 417 -6.19 -8.81 21.00
CA CYS A 417 -5.37 -9.97 20.65
C CYS A 417 -5.22 -10.10 19.12
N LEU A 418 -6.33 -10.02 18.38
CA LEU A 418 -6.37 -10.07 16.92
C LEU A 418 -5.62 -8.90 16.27
N GLN A 419 -5.69 -7.70 16.85
CA GLN A 419 -4.91 -6.54 16.41
C GLN A 419 -3.40 -6.68 16.66
N GLU A 420 -2.98 -7.44 17.68
CA GLU A 420 -1.58 -7.67 18.00
C GLU A 420 -0.93 -8.78 17.16
N PHE A 421 -1.75 -9.72 16.67
CA PHE A 421 -1.31 -10.80 15.79
C PHE A 421 -0.60 -10.27 14.54
N ARG A 422 0.53 -10.88 14.20
CA ARG A 422 1.22 -10.61 12.93
C ARG A 422 1.40 -11.93 12.21
N VAL A 423 0.60 -12.15 11.19
CA VAL A 423 0.74 -13.24 10.23
C VAL A 423 1.09 -12.64 8.87
N ARG A 424 2.16 -13.14 8.27
CA ARG A 424 2.67 -12.73 6.96
C ARG A 424 2.99 -13.96 6.11
N GLY A 425 2.90 -13.79 4.79
CA GLY A 425 3.08 -14.86 3.81
C GLY A 425 1.77 -15.50 3.34
N VAL A 426 0.72 -15.45 4.16
CA VAL A 426 -0.65 -15.86 3.82
C VAL A 426 -1.66 -14.82 4.31
N LYS A 427 -2.81 -14.71 3.64
CA LYS A 427 -3.98 -13.96 4.09
C LYS A 427 -4.62 -14.65 5.30
N THR A 428 -5.41 -13.88 6.07
CA THR A 428 -6.12 -14.40 7.23
C THR A 428 -7.50 -13.77 7.37
N ASN A 429 -8.41 -14.47 8.05
CA ASN A 429 -9.74 -13.99 8.39
C ASN A 429 -9.79 -12.95 9.54
N ILE A 430 -8.63 -12.49 10.05
CA ILE A 430 -8.52 -11.56 11.19
C ILE A 430 -9.35 -10.27 11.01
N PRO A 431 -9.31 -9.56 9.85
CA PRO A 431 -10.09 -8.33 9.69
C PRO A 431 -11.60 -8.56 9.88
N PHE A 432 -12.11 -9.66 9.34
CA PHE A 432 -13.50 -10.07 9.50
C PHE A 432 -13.84 -10.37 10.96
N LEU A 433 -12.98 -11.11 11.68
CA LEU A 433 -13.19 -11.40 13.09
C LEU A 433 -13.22 -10.12 13.95
N ILE A 434 -12.37 -9.13 13.66
CA ILE A 434 -12.37 -7.83 14.37
C ILE A 434 -13.69 -7.09 14.15
N ASN A 435 -14.15 -6.96 12.89
CA ASN A 435 -15.43 -6.34 12.57
C ASN A 435 -16.58 -7.04 13.31
N LEU A 436 -16.57 -8.38 13.29
CA LEU A 436 -17.59 -9.21 13.91
C LEU A 436 -17.68 -9.00 15.42
N VAL A 437 -16.56 -9.14 16.16
CA VAL A 437 -16.61 -9.08 17.64
C VAL A 437 -16.87 -7.67 18.17
N MET A 438 -16.66 -6.64 17.33
CA MET A 438 -16.95 -5.25 17.67
C MET A 438 -18.31 -4.77 17.17
N HIS A 439 -19.03 -5.56 16.38
CA HIS A 439 -20.34 -5.19 15.86
C HIS A 439 -21.36 -5.02 17.01
N PRO A 440 -22.24 -4.00 16.98
CA PRO A 440 -23.20 -3.74 18.06
C PRO A 440 -24.04 -4.96 18.45
N THR A 441 -24.60 -5.68 17.47
CA THR A 441 -25.39 -6.91 17.71
C THR A 441 -24.60 -8.00 18.44
N PHE A 442 -23.30 -8.14 18.14
CA PHE A 442 -22.45 -9.10 18.84
C PHE A 442 -22.17 -8.63 20.26
N MET A 443 -21.80 -7.37 20.46
CA MET A 443 -21.52 -6.77 21.77
C MET A 443 -22.71 -6.76 22.71
N GLU A 444 -23.92 -6.66 22.14
CA GLU A 444 -25.18 -6.79 22.86
C GLU A 444 -25.53 -8.24 23.20
N GLY A 445 -24.91 -9.25 22.56
CA GLY A 445 -25.23 -10.66 22.77
C GLY A 445 -26.54 -11.10 22.12
N ALA A 446 -26.92 -10.47 21.01
CA ALA A 446 -28.20 -10.67 20.31
C ALA A 446 -28.04 -11.43 18.97
N CYS A 447 -26.91 -12.08 18.74
CA CYS A 447 -26.65 -12.81 17.49
C CYS A 447 -27.57 -14.02 17.32
N THR A 448 -28.03 -14.22 16.08
CA THR A 448 -28.71 -15.44 15.62
C THR A 448 -27.83 -16.18 14.61
N THR A 449 -28.20 -17.41 14.26
CA THR A 449 -27.55 -18.23 13.21
C THR A 449 -27.43 -17.58 11.84
N ARG A 450 -28.20 -16.50 11.58
CA ARG A 450 -28.18 -15.76 10.31
C ARG A 450 -27.45 -14.42 10.38
N PHE A 451 -26.90 -14.05 11.54
CA PHE A 451 -26.26 -12.75 11.78
C PHE A 451 -25.20 -12.39 10.72
N ILE A 452 -24.26 -13.30 10.42
CA ILE A 452 -23.22 -13.04 9.42
C ILE A 452 -23.83 -12.90 8.01
N ASP A 453 -24.79 -13.75 7.67
CA ASP A 453 -25.41 -13.77 6.34
C ASP A 453 -26.30 -12.53 6.08
N GLU A 454 -26.79 -11.85 7.13
CA GLU A 454 -27.64 -10.66 7.05
C GLU A 454 -26.89 -9.32 7.24
N THR A 455 -25.61 -9.36 7.59
CA THR A 455 -24.84 -8.16 7.97
C THR A 455 -23.72 -7.87 6.96
N ALA A 456 -24.05 -7.11 5.91
CA ALA A 456 -23.10 -6.78 4.84
C ALA A 456 -21.88 -5.96 5.30
N GLU A 457 -22.04 -5.10 6.30
CA GLU A 457 -20.97 -4.25 6.85
C GLU A 457 -19.82 -5.03 7.49
N LEU A 458 -20.02 -6.31 7.85
CA LEU A 458 -18.92 -7.17 8.33
C LEU A 458 -17.83 -7.37 7.28
N PHE A 459 -18.17 -7.19 5.99
CA PHE A 459 -17.27 -7.38 4.85
C PHE A 459 -16.64 -6.07 4.34
N ASP A 460 -16.87 -4.95 5.03
CA ASP A 460 -16.17 -3.70 4.75
C ASP A 460 -14.81 -3.68 5.48
N PHE A 461 -13.73 -3.78 4.71
CA PHE A 461 -12.38 -3.89 5.25
C PHE A 461 -11.57 -2.64 4.90
N PRO A 462 -11.01 -1.92 5.88
CA PRO A 462 -10.15 -0.79 5.60
C PRO A 462 -8.88 -1.26 4.86
N PRO A 463 -8.44 -0.57 3.79
CA PRO A 463 -7.24 -0.95 3.05
C PRO A 463 -6.01 -0.85 3.95
N ARG A 464 -5.25 -1.94 4.07
CA ARG A 464 -3.97 -1.93 4.79
C ARG A 464 -2.96 -1.10 4.01
N GLN A 465 -2.44 -0.03 4.63
CA GLN A 465 -1.49 0.88 3.97
C GLN A 465 -0.10 0.25 3.68
N ASP A 466 0.25 -0.85 4.36
CA ASP A 466 1.47 -1.66 4.22
C ASP A 466 2.78 -0.89 3.93
N ARG A 467 2.92 0.30 4.54
CA ARG A 467 3.97 1.28 4.20
C ARG A 467 5.39 0.74 4.35
N ALA A 468 5.66 0.02 5.44
CA ALA A 468 6.99 -0.54 5.69
C ALA A 468 7.38 -1.58 4.61
N THR A 469 6.46 -2.46 4.21
CA THR A 469 6.72 -3.44 3.16
C THR A 469 7.01 -2.74 1.82
N LYS A 470 6.21 -1.73 1.46
CA LYS A 470 6.44 -0.96 0.23
C LYS A 470 7.81 -0.27 0.18
N LEU A 471 8.25 0.33 1.29
CA LEU A 471 9.59 0.91 1.41
C LEU A 471 10.71 -0.15 1.31
N LEU A 472 10.54 -1.29 1.96
CA LEU A 472 11.50 -2.40 1.84
C LEU A 472 11.57 -2.92 0.40
N THR A 473 10.45 -2.97 -0.33
CA THR A 473 10.41 -3.32 -1.76
C THR A 473 11.17 -2.31 -2.61
N TYR A 474 11.04 -1.01 -2.35
CA TYR A 474 11.83 0.01 -3.05
C TYR A 474 13.33 -0.16 -2.80
N LEU A 475 13.73 -0.37 -1.53
CA LEU A 475 15.13 -0.61 -1.17
C LEU A 475 15.65 -1.88 -1.84
N ALA A 476 14.88 -2.97 -1.81
CA ALA A 476 15.23 -4.23 -2.44
C ALA A 476 15.41 -4.10 -3.97
N GLU A 477 14.50 -3.40 -4.65
CA GLU A 477 14.62 -3.09 -6.09
C GLU A 477 15.88 -2.24 -6.36
N THR A 478 16.15 -1.23 -5.54
CA THR A 478 17.34 -0.38 -5.69
C THR A 478 18.64 -1.15 -5.47
N ILE A 479 18.67 -2.06 -4.49
CA ILE A 479 19.83 -2.92 -4.18
C ILE A 479 20.12 -3.90 -5.33
N VAL A 480 19.09 -4.52 -5.90
CA VAL A 480 19.26 -5.56 -6.93
C VAL A 480 19.42 -4.97 -8.32
N ASN A 481 18.58 -4.01 -8.70
CA ASN A 481 18.50 -3.49 -10.07
C ASN A 481 19.20 -2.14 -10.26
N GLY A 482 19.63 -1.49 -9.18
CA GLY A 482 20.14 -0.12 -9.19
C GLY A 482 19.06 0.93 -9.42
N ASN A 483 19.34 2.18 -9.02
CA ASN A 483 18.47 3.31 -9.38
C ASN A 483 18.83 3.80 -10.80
N PRO A 484 17.88 3.88 -11.75
CA PRO A 484 18.15 4.33 -13.11
C PRO A 484 18.80 5.72 -13.22
N LEU A 485 18.67 6.57 -12.20
CA LEU A 485 19.28 7.89 -12.17
C LEU A 485 20.80 7.87 -11.99
N VAL A 486 21.35 6.84 -11.34
CA VAL A 486 22.76 6.82 -10.90
C VAL A 486 23.48 5.50 -11.18
N LYS A 487 22.79 4.45 -11.63
CA LYS A 487 23.38 3.12 -11.85
C LYS A 487 24.60 3.11 -12.79
N ASP A 488 24.64 4.04 -13.74
CA ASP A 488 25.71 4.16 -14.75
C ASP A 488 26.79 5.18 -14.34
N HIS A 489 26.74 5.68 -13.09
CA HIS A 489 27.67 6.67 -12.54
C HIS A 489 28.42 6.09 -11.33
N PRO A 490 29.65 6.58 -11.04
CA PRO A 490 30.33 6.23 -9.80
C PRO A 490 29.49 6.64 -8.58
N PRO A 491 29.32 5.75 -7.58
CA PRO A 491 28.53 6.06 -6.39
C PRO A 491 29.19 7.16 -5.55
N ALA A 492 28.36 7.92 -4.82
CA ALA A 492 28.85 8.88 -3.85
C ALA A 492 29.68 8.19 -2.75
N SER A 493 30.79 8.81 -2.33
CA SER A 493 31.64 8.28 -1.25
C SER A 493 31.01 8.39 0.13
N ARG A 494 30.07 9.32 0.32
CA ARG A 494 29.44 9.59 1.61
C ARG A 494 28.10 8.88 1.73
N ARG A 495 27.93 8.11 2.81
CA ARG A 495 26.64 7.58 3.26
C ARG A 495 26.19 8.11 4.63
N ALA A 496 27.13 8.61 5.43
CA ALA A 496 26.84 9.14 6.75
C ALA A 496 25.95 10.40 6.70
N PRO A 497 25.02 10.60 7.65
CA PRO A 497 24.19 11.79 7.72
C PRO A 497 25.00 13.09 7.69
N ALA A 498 24.44 14.15 7.11
CA ALA A 498 25.06 15.47 7.10
C ALA A 498 25.01 16.09 8.52
N PRO A 499 26.08 16.74 8.98
CA PRO A 499 26.11 17.37 10.29
C PRO A 499 25.19 18.60 10.31
N LEU A 500 24.28 18.65 11.28
CA LEU A 500 23.39 19.81 11.45
C LEU A 500 24.13 21.00 12.10
N PRO A 501 23.80 22.24 11.72
CA PRO A 501 24.32 23.43 12.40
C PRO A 501 23.87 23.46 13.87
N ARG A 502 24.68 24.07 14.73
CA ARG A 502 24.34 24.25 16.15
C ARG A 502 23.43 25.46 16.33
N TYR A 503 22.28 25.25 16.96
CA TYR A 503 21.35 26.30 17.38
C TYR A 503 20.57 25.85 18.62
N ASP A 504 19.95 26.80 19.32
CA ASP A 504 19.08 26.49 20.46
C ASP A 504 17.74 25.93 19.95
N GLN A 505 17.52 24.63 20.12
CA GLN A 505 16.29 23.97 19.71
C GLN A 505 15.08 24.35 20.57
N THR A 506 15.30 24.91 21.76
CA THR A 506 14.25 25.32 22.69
C THR A 506 13.77 26.75 22.48
N SER A 507 14.53 27.56 21.72
CA SER A 507 14.14 28.93 21.43
C SER A 507 12.94 28.99 20.50
N SER A 508 12.08 29.98 20.71
CA SER A 508 11.02 30.33 19.76
C SER A 508 11.63 30.79 18.43
N ILE A 509 10.91 30.53 17.34
CA ILE A 509 11.28 31.05 16.01
C ILE A 509 11.09 32.57 16.02
N PRO A 510 12.11 33.38 15.66
CA PRO A 510 11.97 34.83 15.57
C PRO A 510 11.00 35.24 14.45
N ASP A 511 10.28 36.35 14.64
CA ASP A 511 9.48 36.94 13.57
C ASP A 511 10.38 37.40 12.41
N GLY A 512 9.95 37.15 11.18
CA GLY A 512 10.68 37.50 9.97
C GLY A 512 9.84 38.26 8.96
N MET A 513 10.28 38.26 7.70
CA MET A 513 9.63 39.00 6.61
C MET A 513 8.20 38.53 6.34
N ARG A 514 7.86 37.28 6.66
CA ARG A 514 6.50 36.77 6.46
C ARG A 514 5.48 37.37 7.42
N GLN A 515 5.82 37.49 8.70
CA GLN A 515 4.96 38.17 9.69
C GLN A 515 4.77 39.64 9.29
N LYS A 516 5.82 40.26 8.74
CA LYS A 516 5.76 41.63 8.22
C LYS A 516 4.80 41.76 7.03
N LEU A 517 4.86 40.84 6.07
CA LEU A 517 3.92 40.79 4.94
C LEU A 517 2.48 40.59 5.44
N GLN A 518 2.25 39.66 6.36
CA GLN A 518 0.91 39.40 6.92
C GLN A 518 0.34 40.62 7.64
N ALA A 519 1.19 41.42 8.31
CA ALA A 519 0.77 42.62 9.01
C ALA A 519 0.45 43.81 8.08
N LEU A 520 1.20 43.97 6.97
CA LEU A 520 1.08 45.13 6.08
C LEU A 520 0.24 44.88 4.82
N GLY A 521 0.15 43.63 4.35
CA GLY A 521 -0.31 43.30 3.00
C GLY A 521 0.73 43.67 1.92
N ALA A 522 0.61 43.07 0.72
CA ALA A 522 1.65 43.16 -0.32
C ALA A 522 1.97 44.60 -0.78
N ALA A 523 0.96 45.45 -0.94
CA ALA A 523 1.14 46.83 -1.43
C ALA A 523 1.90 47.72 -0.42
N GLU A 524 1.51 47.72 0.86
CA GLU A 524 2.21 48.51 1.88
C GLU A 524 3.56 47.88 2.25
N PHE A 525 3.68 46.55 2.18
CA PHE A 525 4.96 45.86 2.32
C PHE A 525 5.96 46.28 1.24
N SER A 526 5.51 46.43 -0.02
CA SER A 526 6.35 46.93 -1.13
C SER A 526 6.87 48.34 -0.87
N LYS A 527 6.02 49.26 -0.41
CA LYS A 527 6.45 50.62 -0.04
C LYS A 527 7.47 50.61 1.08
N TRP A 528 7.17 49.84 2.15
CA TRP A 528 8.10 49.67 3.26
C TRP A 528 9.46 49.12 2.80
N LEU A 529 9.44 48.12 1.91
CA LEU A 529 10.64 47.49 1.35
C LEU A 529 11.51 48.49 0.57
N ARG A 530 10.89 49.40 -0.20
CA ARG A 530 11.60 50.43 -0.96
C ARG A 530 12.40 51.38 -0.06
N ASP A 531 11.91 51.65 1.14
CA ASP A 531 12.52 52.59 2.09
C ASP A 531 13.65 51.97 2.93
N GLN A 532 13.94 50.67 2.78
CA GLN A 532 14.97 50.00 3.57
C GLN A 532 16.40 50.34 3.11
N GLN A 533 17.25 50.67 4.09
CA GLN A 533 18.68 50.92 3.89
C GLN A 533 19.52 49.63 3.81
N PRO A 534 19.30 48.59 4.64
CA PRO A 534 19.97 47.31 4.46
C PRO A 534 19.70 46.70 3.10
N LEU A 535 20.69 46.03 2.50
CA LEU A 535 20.44 45.15 1.36
C LEU A 535 19.77 43.86 1.87
N LEU A 536 18.57 43.55 1.38
CA LEU A 536 17.95 42.27 1.67
C LEU A 536 18.40 41.20 0.67
N VAL A 537 18.37 39.94 1.11
CA VAL A 537 18.88 38.83 0.31
C VAL A 537 17.88 37.68 0.24
N THR A 538 17.68 37.17 -0.98
CA THR A 538 16.98 35.91 -1.23
C THR A 538 18.00 34.79 -1.34
N ASP A 539 17.81 33.71 -0.57
CA ASP A 539 18.60 32.49 -0.74
C ASP A 539 17.93 31.59 -1.80
N THR A 540 18.70 31.23 -2.83
CA THR A 540 18.28 30.40 -3.98
C THR A 540 18.71 28.94 -3.86
N THR A 541 19.34 28.56 -2.73
CA THR A 541 19.89 27.22 -2.47
C THR A 541 18.85 26.11 -2.69
N PHE A 542 17.58 26.35 -2.37
CA PHE A 542 16.50 25.35 -2.44
C PHE A 542 15.87 25.22 -3.83
N ARG A 543 16.24 26.08 -4.79
CA ARG A 543 15.66 26.11 -6.14
C ARG A 543 16.72 26.29 -7.22
N ASP A 544 17.15 27.52 -7.50
CA ASP A 544 17.96 27.80 -8.69
C ASP A 544 19.37 27.23 -8.62
N ALA A 545 19.94 27.18 -7.41
CA ALA A 545 21.30 26.72 -7.20
C ALA A 545 21.47 25.25 -7.62
N HIS A 546 20.65 24.36 -7.06
CA HIS A 546 20.71 22.93 -7.41
C HIS A 546 20.08 22.65 -8.79
N GLN A 547 19.19 23.50 -9.29
CA GLN A 547 18.75 23.44 -10.69
C GLN A 547 19.92 23.69 -11.66
N SER A 548 20.84 24.58 -11.30
CA SER A 548 22.00 24.95 -12.12
C SER A 548 23.17 23.97 -11.99
N LEU A 549 23.39 23.43 -10.79
CA LEU A 549 24.57 22.61 -10.46
C LEU A 549 24.31 21.10 -10.46
N LEU A 550 23.11 20.68 -10.02
CA LEU A 550 22.77 19.29 -9.69
C LEU A 550 21.54 18.79 -10.46
N ALA A 551 21.27 19.38 -11.63
CA ALA A 551 20.15 19.05 -12.51
C ALA A 551 18.78 19.02 -11.80
N THR A 552 18.60 19.84 -10.76
CA THR A 552 17.37 19.90 -9.95
C THR A 552 17.08 18.62 -9.17
N ARG A 553 18.12 17.92 -8.67
CA ARG A 553 17.95 16.63 -7.97
C ARG A 553 17.90 16.75 -6.45
N LEU A 554 18.04 17.93 -5.86
CA LEU A 554 17.98 18.10 -4.42
C LEU A 554 16.60 17.69 -3.86
N ARG A 555 16.60 16.76 -2.90
CA ARG A 555 15.40 16.11 -2.35
C ARG A 555 14.81 16.86 -1.17
N THR A 556 13.51 16.64 -0.95
CA THR A 556 12.77 17.19 0.20
C THR A 556 13.39 16.78 1.53
N TYR A 557 13.87 15.53 1.63
CA TYR A 557 14.55 15.01 2.82
C TYR A 557 15.67 15.95 3.29
N ASP A 558 16.61 16.30 2.40
CA ASP A 558 17.76 17.12 2.77
C ASP A 558 17.37 18.58 3.06
N MET A 559 16.34 19.10 2.38
CA MET A 559 15.81 20.45 2.66
C MET A 559 15.18 20.53 4.05
N LEU A 560 14.38 19.52 4.43
CA LEU A 560 13.71 19.50 5.72
C LEU A 560 14.71 19.43 6.87
N HIS A 561 15.74 18.59 6.78
CA HIS A 561 16.68 18.38 7.87
C HIS A 561 17.36 19.67 8.38
N VAL A 562 17.54 20.68 7.52
CA VAL A 562 18.13 21.98 7.89
C VAL A 562 17.10 23.11 8.04
N ALA A 563 15.81 22.85 7.80
CA ALA A 563 14.77 23.87 7.77
C ALA A 563 14.65 24.68 9.09
N ASP A 564 14.66 24.01 10.24
CA ASP A 564 14.55 24.70 11.54
C ASP A 564 15.74 25.61 11.83
N ALA A 565 16.92 25.26 11.30
CA ALA A 565 18.12 26.07 11.42
C ALA A 565 17.98 27.37 10.61
N TYR A 566 17.48 27.30 9.39
CA TYR A 566 17.16 28.48 8.59
C TYR A 566 16.20 29.42 9.32
N ALA A 567 15.09 28.87 9.83
CA ALA A 567 14.07 29.64 10.53
C ALA A 567 14.60 30.40 11.75
N ARG A 568 15.60 29.86 12.45
CA ARG A 568 16.17 30.47 13.68
C ARG A 568 17.41 31.31 13.44
N LEU A 569 18.28 30.88 12.54
CA LEU A 569 19.60 31.49 12.36
C LEU A 569 19.63 32.57 11.28
N CYS A 570 18.63 32.58 10.38
CA CYS A 570 18.57 33.53 9.26
C CYS A 570 17.19 34.19 9.09
N PRO A 571 16.54 34.68 10.18
CA PRO A 571 15.24 35.36 10.06
C PRO A 571 15.28 36.66 9.23
N GLU A 572 16.47 37.23 9.00
CA GLU A 572 16.69 38.45 8.23
C GLU A 572 16.62 38.25 6.71
N LEU A 573 16.59 37.00 6.22
CA LEU A 573 16.43 36.71 4.79
C LEU A 573 15.14 37.35 4.26
N PHE A 574 15.20 37.93 3.06
CA PHE A 574 14.00 38.40 2.37
C PHE A 574 13.08 37.22 2.11
N SER A 575 13.60 36.24 1.37
CA SER A 575 12.87 35.03 1.01
C SER A 575 13.80 33.83 0.83
N LEU A 576 13.22 32.64 0.86
CA LEU A 576 13.82 31.42 0.32
C LEU A 576 13.16 31.15 -1.02
N GLU A 577 13.94 31.20 -2.10
CA GLU A 577 13.48 30.70 -3.38
C GLU A 577 13.60 29.17 -3.36
N MET A 578 12.46 28.51 -3.23
CA MET A 578 12.41 27.08 -2.92
C MET A 578 11.49 26.29 -3.87
N TRP A 579 10.79 26.98 -4.78
CA TRP A 579 9.74 26.38 -5.61
C TRP A 579 9.65 26.97 -7.02
N GLY A 580 8.90 26.30 -7.89
CA GLY A 580 8.79 26.71 -9.29
C GLY A 580 10.03 26.38 -10.13
N GLY A 581 10.10 26.94 -11.33
CA GLY A 581 11.10 26.51 -12.31
C GLY A 581 10.97 25.01 -12.61
N ALA A 582 12.09 24.29 -12.60
CA ALA A 582 12.10 22.85 -12.91
C ALA A 582 11.72 21.94 -11.72
N THR A 583 11.62 22.48 -10.50
CA THR A 583 11.45 21.65 -9.29
C THR A 583 10.14 20.86 -9.28
N PHE A 584 9.06 21.43 -9.84
CA PHE A 584 7.74 20.82 -9.84
C PHE A 584 7.66 19.52 -10.66
N ASP A 585 8.17 19.51 -11.90
CA ASP A 585 8.24 18.30 -12.73
C ASP A 585 9.25 17.30 -12.16
N THR A 586 10.45 17.79 -11.80
CA THR A 586 11.57 16.92 -11.43
C THR A 586 11.34 16.17 -10.11
N SER A 587 10.62 16.78 -9.16
CA SER A 587 10.26 16.10 -7.92
C SER A 587 9.38 14.88 -8.19
N MET A 588 8.35 15.01 -9.03
CA MET A 588 7.46 13.89 -9.37
C MET A 588 8.13 12.89 -10.32
N ARG A 589 8.78 13.38 -11.38
CA ARG A 589 9.33 12.56 -12.45
C ARG A 589 10.51 11.73 -12.00
N PHE A 590 11.47 12.35 -11.33
CA PHE A 590 12.76 11.73 -11.00
C PHE A 590 12.88 11.38 -9.53
N LEU A 591 12.51 12.29 -8.63
CA LEU A 591 12.66 12.08 -7.18
C LEU A 591 11.50 11.29 -6.56
N LYS A 592 10.42 11.09 -7.33
CA LYS A 592 9.21 10.37 -6.95
C LYS A 592 8.60 10.91 -5.65
N GLU A 593 8.58 12.23 -5.52
CA GLU A 593 8.03 12.95 -4.36
C GLU A 593 7.12 14.10 -4.78
N CYS A 594 6.14 14.41 -3.94
CA CYS A 594 5.13 15.42 -4.21
C CYS A 594 5.70 16.84 -3.97
N PRO A 595 5.70 17.74 -4.98
CA PRO A 595 6.20 19.09 -4.78
C PRO A 595 5.33 19.85 -3.77
N TRP A 596 4.02 19.60 -3.74
CA TRP A 596 3.09 20.26 -2.81
C TRP A 596 3.37 19.89 -1.36
N GLN A 597 3.72 18.62 -1.12
CA GLN A 597 4.09 18.15 0.22
C GLN A 597 5.40 18.81 0.67
N ARG A 598 6.40 18.91 -0.23
CA ARG A 598 7.63 19.67 0.04
C ARG A 598 7.34 21.11 0.48
N LEU A 599 6.46 21.81 -0.23
CA LEU A 599 6.05 23.17 0.14
C LEU A 599 5.37 23.19 1.51
N ALA A 600 4.39 22.31 1.76
CA ALA A 600 3.66 22.27 3.02
C ALA A 600 4.58 21.98 4.22
N ASP A 601 5.45 20.98 4.12
CA ASP A 601 6.34 20.56 5.21
C ASP A 601 7.41 21.63 5.50
N LEU A 602 8.01 22.21 4.46
CA LEU A 602 8.95 23.33 4.62
C LEU A 602 8.25 24.54 5.24
N ARG A 603 7.01 24.80 4.86
CA ARG A 603 6.24 25.93 5.34
C ARG A 603 5.92 25.80 6.83
N GLU A 604 5.60 24.60 7.29
CA GLU A 604 5.40 24.31 8.71
C GLU A 604 6.68 24.57 9.52
N ARG A 605 7.84 24.15 9.00
CA ARG A 605 9.14 24.29 9.69
C ARG A 605 9.76 25.68 9.57
N ILE A 606 9.45 26.41 8.51
CA ILE A 606 9.94 27.78 8.25
C ILE A 606 8.75 28.74 8.16
N PRO A 607 8.14 29.09 9.31
CA PRO A 607 6.93 29.91 9.32
C PRO A 607 7.20 31.41 9.16
N ASN A 608 8.47 31.86 9.23
CA ASN A 608 8.85 33.27 9.39
C ASN A 608 9.52 33.91 8.17
N ILE A 609 10.10 33.12 7.27
CA ILE A 609 10.74 33.60 6.03
C ILE A 609 9.73 33.51 4.87
N LEU A 610 9.76 34.49 3.96
CA LEU A 610 8.92 34.44 2.76
C LEU A 610 9.35 33.26 1.87
N PHE A 611 8.41 32.54 1.28
CA PHE A 611 8.75 31.59 0.21
C PHE A 611 8.50 32.22 -1.14
N GLN A 612 9.53 32.17 -1.97
CA GLN A 612 9.52 32.65 -3.32
C GLN A 612 9.49 31.49 -4.31
N MET A 613 8.73 31.67 -5.39
CA MET A 613 8.77 30.77 -6.54
C MET A 613 9.01 31.51 -7.84
N LEU A 614 9.62 30.81 -8.80
CA LEU A 614 9.70 31.24 -10.19
C LEU A 614 8.48 30.73 -10.98
N LEU A 615 7.68 31.66 -11.50
CA LEU A 615 6.46 31.37 -12.25
C LEU A 615 6.58 31.89 -13.69
N ARG A 616 6.42 31.02 -14.68
CA ARG A 616 6.35 31.46 -16.07
C ARG A 616 4.91 31.82 -16.41
N ALA A 617 4.70 33.02 -16.97
CA ALA A 617 3.38 33.61 -17.06
C ALA A 617 2.36 32.81 -17.89
N SER A 618 2.78 32.28 -19.04
CA SER A 618 1.87 31.60 -19.97
C SER A 618 1.47 30.19 -19.54
N ASN A 619 2.18 29.61 -18.57
CA ASN A 619 2.03 28.19 -18.27
C ASN A 619 2.41 27.74 -16.87
N ALA A 620 2.51 28.68 -15.94
CA ALA A 620 2.90 28.46 -14.56
C ALA A 620 4.24 27.72 -14.43
N VAL A 621 4.17 26.40 -14.28
CA VAL A 621 5.32 25.50 -14.14
C VAL A 621 5.33 24.37 -15.18
N GLY A 622 4.40 24.36 -16.14
CA GLY A 622 4.26 23.36 -17.20
C GLY A 622 5.14 23.60 -18.42
N TYR A 623 5.09 22.74 -19.45
CA TYR A 623 5.95 22.84 -20.66
C TYR A 623 5.23 23.33 -21.93
N THR A 624 3.90 23.37 -21.95
CA THR A 624 3.09 23.87 -23.07
C THR A 624 2.35 25.15 -22.68
N ASN A 625 1.50 25.71 -23.54
CA ASN A 625 0.56 26.76 -23.15
C ASN A 625 -0.67 26.15 -22.49
N TYR A 626 -1.21 26.83 -21.48
CA TYR A 626 -2.43 26.41 -20.81
C TYR A 626 -3.48 27.53 -20.90
N PRO A 627 -4.77 27.18 -20.81
CA PRO A 627 -5.83 28.16 -20.66
C PRO A 627 -5.67 28.97 -19.37
N ASP A 628 -6.21 30.20 -19.36
CA ASP A 628 -6.03 31.14 -18.25
C ASP A 628 -6.49 30.58 -16.91
N ASN A 629 -7.58 29.82 -16.89
CA ASN A 629 -8.13 29.27 -15.65
C ASN A 629 -7.20 28.24 -14.98
N VAL A 630 -6.34 27.56 -15.75
CA VAL A 630 -5.34 26.64 -15.18
C VAL A 630 -4.24 27.42 -14.46
N VAL A 631 -3.77 28.52 -15.06
CA VAL A 631 -2.74 29.39 -14.46
C VAL A 631 -3.29 30.06 -13.20
N GLN A 632 -4.52 30.57 -13.26
CA GLN A 632 -5.21 31.18 -12.13
C GLN A 632 -5.40 30.19 -10.96
N GLU A 633 -5.91 28.99 -11.23
CA GLU A 633 -6.12 27.99 -10.17
C GLU A 633 -4.79 27.50 -9.59
N PHE A 634 -3.74 27.35 -10.41
CA PHE A 634 -2.40 27.03 -9.90
C PHE A 634 -1.87 28.09 -8.94
N VAL A 635 -1.94 29.38 -9.31
CA VAL A 635 -1.48 30.49 -8.46
C VAL A 635 -2.24 30.52 -7.15
N LYS A 636 -3.57 30.38 -7.22
CA LYS A 636 -4.44 30.34 -6.03
C LYS A 636 -4.06 29.20 -5.09
N GLU A 637 -3.89 27.98 -5.60
CA GLU A 637 -3.50 26.82 -4.79
C GLU A 637 -2.07 26.96 -4.23
N ALA A 638 -1.14 27.53 -5.00
CA ALA A 638 0.24 27.81 -4.56
C ALA A 638 0.28 28.84 -3.43
N ALA A 639 -0.48 29.93 -3.54
CA ALA A 639 -0.60 30.94 -2.50
C ALA A 639 -1.22 30.36 -1.23
N ALA A 640 -2.31 29.59 -1.37
CA ALA A 640 -2.97 28.92 -0.25
C ALA A 640 -2.08 27.86 0.44
N ALA A 641 -1.19 27.21 -0.30
CA ALA A 641 -0.21 26.27 0.24
C ALA A 641 0.97 26.96 0.95
N GLY A 642 1.19 28.26 0.71
CA GLY A 642 2.17 29.06 1.44
C GLY A 642 3.32 29.64 0.61
N ILE A 643 3.16 29.79 -0.70
CA ILE A 643 4.02 30.70 -1.50
C ILE A 643 3.61 32.15 -1.21
N ASP A 644 4.58 32.98 -0.86
CA ASP A 644 4.35 34.40 -0.52
C ASP A 644 4.79 35.35 -1.65
N VAL A 645 5.80 34.98 -2.44
CA VAL A 645 6.36 35.78 -3.54
C VAL A 645 6.33 34.98 -4.85
N PHE A 646 5.69 35.54 -5.87
CA PHE A 646 5.68 34.97 -7.22
C PHE A 646 6.51 35.84 -8.14
N ARG A 647 7.69 35.35 -8.54
CA ARG A 647 8.50 35.96 -9.59
C ARG A 647 7.92 35.55 -10.95
N VAL A 648 7.06 36.41 -11.50
CA VAL A 648 6.38 36.22 -12.78
C VAL A 648 7.28 36.71 -13.90
N PHE A 649 7.61 35.85 -14.86
CA PHE A 649 8.40 36.23 -16.05
C PHE A 649 7.79 35.68 -17.33
N ASP A 650 8.11 36.32 -18.45
CA ASP A 650 7.87 35.83 -19.80
C ASP A 650 9.20 35.57 -20.52
N ALA A 651 9.27 34.50 -21.31
CA ALA A 651 10.52 34.08 -21.94
C ALA A 651 11.01 35.02 -23.06
N LEU A 652 10.15 35.92 -23.54
CA LEU A 652 10.44 36.92 -24.56
C LEU A 652 10.19 38.35 -24.06
N ASN A 653 10.03 38.54 -22.74
CA ASN A 653 9.68 39.82 -22.12
C ASN A 653 8.36 40.42 -22.65
N TRP A 654 7.39 39.58 -23.01
CA TRP A 654 6.10 40.03 -23.51
C TRP A 654 5.11 40.32 -22.38
N VAL A 655 4.93 41.60 -22.05
CA VAL A 655 4.12 42.07 -20.91
C VAL A 655 2.66 41.61 -20.99
N ASP A 656 2.03 41.59 -22.17
CA ASP A 656 0.63 41.14 -22.28
C ASP A 656 0.45 39.67 -21.90
N ASN A 657 1.50 38.86 -22.08
CA ASN A 657 1.49 37.45 -21.69
C ASN A 657 1.62 37.27 -20.17
N MET A 658 2.15 38.27 -19.46
CA MET A 658 2.33 38.29 -18.01
C MET A 658 1.06 38.61 -17.24
N GLN A 659 0.13 39.34 -17.86
CA GLN A 659 -1.04 39.92 -17.19
C GLN A 659 -1.87 38.89 -16.39
N VAL A 660 -2.24 37.77 -16.99
CA VAL A 660 -3.11 36.75 -16.35
C VAL A 660 -2.51 36.21 -15.05
N ALA A 661 -1.20 35.92 -15.07
CA ALA A 661 -0.51 35.44 -13.89
C ALA A 661 -0.33 36.56 -12.84
N MET A 662 -0.01 37.78 -13.28
CA MET A 662 0.12 38.93 -12.39
C MET A 662 -1.18 39.22 -11.63
N ASP A 663 -2.31 39.25 -12.35
CA ASP A 663 -3.63 39.49 -11.77
C ASP A 663 -3.99 38.41 -10.76
N ALA A 664 -3.80 37.13 -11.10
CA ALA A 664 -4.06 36.01 -10.20
C ALA A 664 -3.23 36.10 -8.90
N VAL A 665 -1.96 36.52 -8.99
CA VAL A 665 -1.10 36.70 -7.81
C VAL A 665 -1.61 37.85 -6.96
N ILE A 666 -1.93 38.99 -7.55
CA ILE A 666 -2.44 40.18 -6.85
C ILE A 666 -3.76 39.84 -6.14
N GLU A 667 -4.68 39.16 -6.81
CA GLU A 667 -5.97 38.70 -6.26
C GLU A 667 -5.80 37.72 -5.09
N SER A 668 -4.74 36.90 -5.10
CA SER A 668 -4.44 35.98 -3.99
C SER A 668 -3.91 36.68 -2.73
N GLY A 669 -3.51 37.95 -2.82
CA GLY A 669 -2.90 38.72 -1.73
C GLY A 669 -1.39 38.49 -1.55
N ALA A 670 -0.76 37.67 -2.41
CA ALA A 670 0.67 37.44 -2.42
C ALA A 670 1.44 38.56 -3.15
N ILE A 671 2.77 38.55 -3.03
CA ILE A 671 3.64 39.53 -3.69
C ILE A 671 3.86 39.12 -5.16
N CYS A 672 3.25 39.89 -6.06
CA CYS A 672 3.58 39.89 -7.49
C CYS A 672 4.91 40.60 -7.77
N GLU A 673 5.95 39.82 -8.07
CA GLU A 673 7.24 40.31 -8.54
C GLU A 673 7.35 40.11 -10.05
N ALA A 674 7.23 41.20 -10.83
CA ALA A 674 7.26 41.12 -12.28
C ALA A 674 8.70 41.23 -12.80
N ALA A 675 9.15 40.23 -13.57
CA ALA A 675 10.53 40.11 -13.99
C ALA A 675 10.77 40.54 -15.44
N ILE A 676 11.82 41.33 -15.65
CA ILE A 676 12.41 41.60 -16.95
C ILE A 676 13.65 40.72 -17.10
N CYS A 677 13.67 39.86 -18.11
CA CYS A 677 14.86 39.07 -18.45
C CYS A 677 15.90 39.98 -19.10
N TYR A 678 17.13 39.99 -18.58
CA TYR A 678 18.23 40.79 -19.11
C TYR A 678 18.97 40.05 -20.23
N THR A 679 19.17 40.72 -21.36
CA THR A 679 19.95 40.21 -22.50
C THR A 679 20.68 41.36 -23.19
N GLY A 680 21.72 41.07 -23.97
CA GLY A 680 22.54 42.10 -24.58
C GLY A 680 23.47 42.79 -23.59
N ASP A 681 23.89 44.00 -23.95
CA ASP A 681 24.73 44.85 -23.10
C ASP A 681 24.31 46.31 -23.30
N ILE A 682 23.73 46.92 -22.26
CA ILE A 682 23.26 48.31 -22.31
C ILE A 682 24.37 49.33 -22.52
N LEU A 683 25.64 48.93 -22.34
CA LEU A 683 26.81 49.77 -22.60
C LEU A 683 27.29 49.67 -24.05
N ASP A 684 26.82 48.68 -24.81
CA ASP A 684 27.18 48.46 -26.22
C ASP A 684 26.17 49.14 -27.16
N SER A 685 26.55 50.30 -27.69
CA SER A 685 25.72 51.05 -28.64
C SER A 685 25.56 50.37 -30.00
N SER A 686 26.33 49.32 -30.31
CA SER A 686 26.20 48.55 -31.55
C SER A 686 25.04 47.55 -31.54
N ARG A 687 24.45 47.25 -30.36
CA ARG A 687 23.27 46.39 -30.19
C ARG A 687 22.06 47.17 -29.62
N PRO A 688 21.46 48.09 -30.40
CA PRO A 688 20.47 49.05 -29.87
C PRO A 688 19.11 48.44 -29.50
N LYS A 689 18.85 47.16 -29.80
CA LYS A 689 17.54 46.53 -29.57
C LYS A 689 17.17 46.46 -28.08
N TYR A 690 18.16 46.15 -27.24
CA TYR A 690 18.00 46.00 -25.79
C TYR A 690 18.81 47.08 -25.05
N ASP A 691 18.56 48.34 -25.41
CA ASP A 691 19.20 49.49 -24.78
C ASP A 691 18.60 49.82 -23.39
N LEU A 692 19.17 50.81 -22.69
CA LEU A 692 18.66 51.23 -21.39
C LEU A 692 17.18 51.68 -21.43
N LYS A 693 16.74 52.30 -22.54
CA LYS A 693 15.37 52.79 -22.69
C LYS A 693 14.36 51.65 -22.77
N TYR A 694 14.73 50.54 -23.40
CA TYR A 694 13.92 49.32 -23.43
C TYR A 694 13.56 48.86 -22.02
N TYR A 695 14.57 48.74 -21.14
CA TYR A 695 14.37 48.29 -19.76
C TYR A 695 13.52 49.28 -18.94
N VAL A 696 13.78 50.59 -19.06
CA VAL A 696 13.00 51.63 -18.36
C VAL A 696 11.53 51.61 -18.79
N LYS A 697 11.27 51.56 -20.11
CA LYS A 697 9.90 51.54 -20.64
C LYS A 697 9.11 50.32 -20.13
N MET A 698 9.75 49.15 -20.13
CA MET A 698 9.11 47.92 -19.65
C MET A 698 8.87 47.97 -18.13
N ALA A 699 9.83 48.50 -17.36
CA ALA A 699 9.68 48.67 -15.92
C ALA A 699 8.48 49.57 -15.57
N GLN A 700 8.35 50.72 -16.25
CA GLN A 700 7.21 51.63 -16.10
C GLN A 700 5.89 51.00 -16.54
N GLU A 701 5.92 50.09 -17.52
CA GLU A 701 4.73 49.34 -17.92
C GLU A 701 4.31 48.34 -16.85
N LEU A 702 5.23 47.52 -16.35
CA LEU A 702 4.97 46.53 -15.32
C LEU A 702 4.48 47.15 -14.00
N GLU A 703 5.05 48.30 -13.62
CA GLU A 703 4.56 49.08 -12.46
C GLU A 703 3.10 49.52 -12.66
N ARG A 704 2.77 50.10 -13.83
CA ARG A 704 1.38 50.49 -14.15
C ARG A 704 0.42 49.29 -14.17
N ARG A 705 0.92 48.10 -14.44
CA ARG A 705 0.17 46.83 -14.44
C ARG A 705 0.01 46.22 -13.04
N GLY A 706 0.48 46.89 -11.99
CA GLY A 706 0.26 46.49 -10.59
C GLY A 706 1.34 45.60 -9.98
N ALA A 707 2.53 45.51 -10.59
CA ALA A 707 3.65 44.80 -9.96
C ALA A 707 4.01 45.42 -8.61
N HIS A 708 4.21 44.59 -7.58
CA HIS A 708 4.66 45.05 -6.26
C HIS A 708 6.17 45.21 -6.21
N ILE A 709 6.92 44.39 -6.94
CA ILE A 709 8.39 44.42 -7.02
C ILE A 709 8.77 44.24 -8.49
N LEU A 710 9.79 44.97 -8.95
CA LEU A 710 10.41 44.74 -10.25
C LEU A 710 11.61 43.80 -10.08
N ALA A 711 11.62 42.68 -10.78
CA ALA A 711 12.80 41.83 -10.88
C ALA A 711 13.59 42.10 -12.17
N ILE A 712 14.91 42.18 -12.04
CA ILE A 712 15.83 42.08 -13.18
C ILE A 712 16.42 40.68 -13.14
N LYS A 713 15.96 39.82 -14.05
CA LYS A 713 16.39 38.43 -14.17
C LYS A 713 17.50 38.31 -15.21
N ASP A 714 18.74 38.39 -14.76
CA ASP A 714 19.93 38.10 -15.57
C ASP A 714 20.25 36.60 -15.55
N MET A 715 19.47 35.83 -16.31
CA MET A 715 19.51 34.35 -16.34
C MET A 715 20.82 33.74 -16.85
N ALA A 716 21.68 34.53 -17.50
CA ALA A 716 22.93 34.08 -18.08
C ALA A 716 24.17 34.68 -17.40
N GLY A 717 24.01 35.71 -16.57
CA GLY A 717 25.14 36.42 -15.96
C GLY A 717 25.78 37.43 -16.92
N LEU A 718 24.97 38.17 -17.69
CA LEU A 718 25.44 39.12 -18.70
C LEU A 718 25.59 40.53 -18.16
N CYS A 719 24.85 40.88 -17.11
CA CYS A 719 24.83 42.24 -16.57
C CYS A 719 26.13 42.52 -15.81
N LYS A 720 27.10 43.13 -16.50
CA LYS A 720 28.43 43.48 -15.99
C LYS A 720 28.33 44.50 -14.84
N PRO A 721 29.35 44.62 -13.97
CA PRO A 721 29.26 45.48 -12.79
C PRO A 721 28.87 46.94 -13.06
N TYR A 722 29.47 47.56 -14.08
CA TYR A 722 29.14 48.94 -14.45
C TYR A 722 27.78 49.08 -15.16
N ALA A 723 27.35 48.03 -15.87
CA ALA A 723 26.01 47.97 -16.45
C ALA A 723 24.95 47.84 -15.33
N ALA A 724 25.21 47.02 -14.31
CA ALA A 724 24.35 46.89 -13.14
C ALA A 724 24.22 48.22 -12.38
N GLU A 725 25.33 48.94 -12.15
CA GLU A 725 25.30 50.26 -11.51
C GLU A 725 24.41 51.25 -12.28
N LEU A 726 24.59 51.34 -13.60
CA LEU A 726 23.81 52.23 -14.47
C LEU A 726 22.33 51.84 -14.51
N LEU A 727 22.04 50.56 -14.77
CA LEU A 727 20.69 50.03 -14.89
C LEU A 727 19.88 50.26 -13.62
N ILE A 728 20.43 49.86 -12.48
CA ILE A 728 19.73 49.94 -11.19
C ILE A 728 19.49 51.40 -10.79
N ARG A 729 20.50 52.26 -10.95
CA ARG A 729 20.36 53.70 -10.65
C ARG A 729 19.23 54.31 -11.47
N THR A 730 19.25 54.11 -12.79
CA THR A 730 18.23 54.66 -13.68
C THR A 730 16.84 54.08 -13.39
N LEU A 731 16.72 52.77 -13.18
CA LEU A 731 15.42 52.17 -12.84
C LEU A 731 14.87 52.73 -11.52
N ARG A 732 15.72 52.90 -10.50
CA ARG A 732 15.31 53.43 -9.19
C ARG A 732 14.81 54.88 -9.28
N GLU A 733 15.35 55.67 -10.21
CA GLU A 733 14.91 57.03 -10.51
C GLU A 733 13.58 57.07 -11.27
N GLU A 734 13.30 56.07 -12.12
CA GLU A 734 12.19 56.07 -13.07
C GLU A 734 10.92 55.34 -12.59
N ILE A 735 11.02 54.45 -11.60
CA ILE A 735 9.87 53.71 -11.04
C ILE A 735 9.74 53.91 -9.52
N GLY A 736 8.54 53.70 -8.99
CA GLY A 736 8.14 53.84 -7.59
C GLY A 736 8.15 52.55 -6.74
N ILE A 737 8.43 51.39 -7.34
CA ILE A 737 8.49 50.08 -6.66
C ILE A 737 9.93 49.60 -6.35
N PRO A 738 10.15 48.65 -5.41
CA PRO A 738 11.45 48.04 -5.13
C PRO A 738 12.02 47.27 -6.33
N ILE A 739 13.35 47.14 -6.38
CA ILE A 739 14.06 46.37 -7.41
C ILE A 739 14.73 45.16 -6.78
N HIS A 740 14.52 43.99 -7.39
CA HIS A 740 15.12 42.72 -7.05
C HIS A 740 16.07 42.27 -8.16
N PHE A 741 17.37 42.20 -7.90
CA PHE A 741 18.36 41.82 -8.91
C PHE A 741 18.80 40.37 -8.76
N HIS A 742 18.54 39.60 -9.80
CA HIS A 742 18.91 38.19 -9.91
C HIS A 742 19.96 38.03 -11.01
N THR A 743 21.06 37.33 -10.73
CA THR A 743 22.11 37.03 -11.72
C THR A 743 22.75 35.67 -11.46
N HIS A 744 23.45 35.12 -12.45
CA HIS A 744 24.24 33.90 -12.35
C HIS A 744 25.74 34.23 -12.43
N ASP A 745 26.58 33.51 -11.71
CA ASP A 745 28.03 33.74 -11.64
C ASP A 745 28.82 33.00 -12.73
N THR A 746 28.18 32.77 -13.89
CA THR A 746 28.69 31.92 -14.98
C THR A 746 30.07 32.39 -15.48
N GLY A 747 30.29 33.70 -15.52
CA GLY A 747 31.55 34.33 -15.90
C GLY A 747 32.48 34.69 -14.72
N GLY A 748 32.05 34.43 -13.47
CA GLY A 748 32.85 34.63 -12.26
C GLY A 748 33.08 36.08 -11.81
N VAL A 749 32.30 37.04 -12.29
CA VAL A 749 32.43 38.49 -11.96
C VAL A 749 31.16 39.10 -11.35
N GLN A 750 30.12 38.30 -11.13
CA GLN A 750 28.77 38.80 -10.89
C GLN A 750 28.54 39.14 -9.42
N ALA A 751 29.36 38.62 -8.51
CA ALA A 751 29.50 39.19 -7.17
C ALA A 751 29.81 40.71 -7.23
N GLY A 752 30.65 41.14 -8.18
CA GLY A 752 30.91 42.56 -8.44
C GLY A 752 29.67 43.32 -8.92
N SER A 753 28.83 42.68 -9.74
CA SER A 753 27.55 43.25 -10.17
C SER A 753 26.56 43.42 -9.02
N LEU A 754 26.51 42.47 -8.08
CA LEU A 754 25.67 42.59 -6.88
C LEU A 754 26.13 43.75 -5.98
N VAL A 755 27.44 43.89 -5.73
CA VAL A 755 27.99 45.01 -4.94
C VAL A 755 27.67 46.35 -5.62
N LYS A 756 27.86 46.45 -6.94
CA LYS A 756 27.54 47.66 -7.69
C LYS A 756 26.05 47.98 -7.74
N ALA A 757 25.20 46.96 -7.81
CA ALA A 757 23.76 47.13 -7.68
C ALA A 757 23.38 47.60 -6.26
N ALA A 758 24.05 47.09 -5.22
CA ALA A 758 23.85 47.53 -3.84
C ALA A 758 24.24 49.00 -3.64
N ASP A 759 25.38 49.43 -4.19
CA ASP A 759 25.82 50.84 -4.20
C ASP A 759 24.83 51.74 -4.94
N ALA A 760 24.26 51.25 -6.05
CA ALA A 760 23.20 51.94 -6.80
C ALA A 760 21.81 51.86 -6.13
N GLY A 761 21.71 51.15 -5.01
CA GLY A 761 20.53 51.11 -4.17
C GLY A 761 19.47 50.08 -4.58
N VAL A 762 19.86 48.93 -5.13
CA VAL A 762 18.94 47.79 -5.31
C VAL A 762 18.36 47.34 -3.97
N SER A 763 17.08 46.98 -3.91
CA SER A 763 16.42 46.59 -2.65
C SER A 763 16.77 45.17 -2.23
N ILE A 764 16.76 44.22 -3.17
CA ILE A 764 16.98 42.80 -2.92
C ILE A 764 17.93 42.23 -3.96
N VAL A 765 18.78 41.27 -3.56
CA VAL A 765 19.57 40.44 -4.47
C VAL A 765 19.36 38.95 -4.21
N ASP A 766 19.52 38.15 -5.25
CA ASP A 766 19.60 36.68 -5.12
C ASP A 766 21.06 36.23 -4.94
N ALA A 767 21.29 35.34 -3.97
CA ALA A 767 22.56 34.64 -3.78
C ALA A 767 22.31 33.18 -3.36
N ALA A 768 23.35 32.34 -3.36
CA ALA A 768 23.28 30.96 -2.90
C ALA A 768 24.35 30.68 -1.84
N LEU A 769 24.09 29.75 -0.92
CA LEU A 769 25.09 29.37 0.08
C LEU A 769 26.35 28.81 -0.59
N ALA A 770 27.49 29.06 0.05
CA ALA A 770 28.82 28.81 -0.52
C ALA A 770 28.97 27.45 -1.26
N PRO A 771 28.56 26.29 -0.69
CA PRO A 771 28.73 25.00 -1.34
C PRO A 771 27.85 24.78 -2.56
N LEU A 772 26.83 25.61 -2.81
CA LEU A 772 25.93 25.53 -3.95
C LEU A 772 25.93 26.84 -4.76
N SER A 773 26.98 27.66 -4.62
CA SER A 773 27.16 28.93 -5.33
C SER A 773 28.27 28.85 -6.38
N GLY A 774 28.38 29.89 -7.22
CA GLY A 774 29.42 30.02 -8.24
C GLY A 774 29.18 29.17 -9.50
N GLY A 775 30.00 29.38 -10.53
CA GLY A 775 29.81 28.74 -11.83
C GLY A 775 28.44 29.10 -12.40
N THR A 776 27.66 28.14 -12.88
CA THR A 776 26.32 28.41 -13.40
C THR A 776 25.28 28.74 -12.32
N SER A 777 25.63 28.71 -11.03
CA SER A 777 24.75 29.09 -9.92
C SER A 777 24.82 30.60 -9.62
N GLN A 778 24.10 31.06 -8.60
CA GLN A 778 24.16 32.43 -8.10
C GLN A 778 25.52 32.74 -7.43
N PRO A 779 25.87 34.03 -7.29
CA PRO A 779 27.01 34.46 -6.49
C PRO A 779 26.94 33.98 -5.04
N ASN A 780 28.11 33.86 -4.40
CA ASN A 780 28.27 33.31 -3.06
C ASN A 780 27.72 34.24 -1.97
N LEU A 781 26.65 33.78 -1.29
CA LEU A 781 25.94 34.47 -0.23
C LEU A 781 26.84 34.79 0.97
N ASN A 782 27.59 33.80 1.47
CA ASN A 782 28.45 33.95 2.66
C ASN A 782 29.45 35.10 2.45
N THR A 783 30.13 35.10 1.30
CA THR A 783 31.14 36.12 1.00
C THR A 783 30.55 37.47 0.66
N LEU A 784 29.35 37.52 0.06
CA LEU A 784 28.64 38.77 -0.22
C LEU A 784 28.25 39.48 1.09
N VAL A 785 27.72 38.72 2.05
CA VAL A 785 27.35 39.23 3.37
C VAL A 785 28.56 39.79 4.10
N GLU A 786 29.69 39.06 4.11
CA GLU A 786 30.91 39.56 4.76
C GLU A 786 31.48 40.79 4.02
N ALA A 787 31.43 40.83 2.69
CA ALA A 787 31.89 41.98 1.91
C ALA A 787 31.12 43.27 2.22
N LEU A 788 29.84 43.16 2.59
CA LEU A 788 28.97 44.30 2.90
C LEU A 788 28.90 44.64 4.40
N ARG A 789 29.53 43.86 5.28
CA ARG A 789 29.36 43.95 6.75
C ARG A 789 29.59 45.34 7.34
N PHE A 790 30.53 46.10 6.79
CA PHE A 790 30.89 47.45 7.25
C PHE A 790 30.50 48.56 6.26
N SER A 791 29.58 48.26 5.34
CA SER A 791 29.00 49.26 4.44
C SER A 791 27.63 49.72 4.95
N ASP A 792 27.14 50.83 4.38
CA ASP A 792 25.78 51.33 4.64
C ASP A 792 24.68 50.36 4.17
N ARG A 793 25.06 49.33 3.40
CA ARG A 793 24.18 48.30 2.86
C ARG A 793 24.31 46.95 3.59
N ALA A 794 24.90 46.92 4.79
CA ALA A 794 25.04 45.70 5.60
C ALA A 794 23.68 44.96 5.73
N THR A 795 23.69 43.65 5.50
CA THR A 795 22.47 42.84 5.35
C THR A 795 21.79 42.46 6.66
N GLY A 796 22.51 42.55 7.79
CA GLY A 796 22.06 42.07 9.10
C GLY A 796 22.26 40.56 9.32
N LEU A 797 22.52 39.78 8.28
CA LEU A 797 22.84 38.36 8.39
C LEU A 797 24.22 38.14 9.03
N GLN A 798 24.36 37.06 9.80
CA GLN A 798 25.64 36.69 10.42
C GLN A 798 26.39 35.64 9.60
N ALA A 799 27.63 35.95 9.20
CA ALA A 799 28.48 35.02 8.44
C ALA A 799 28.65 33.66 9.14
N ALA A 800 28.84 33.65 10.48
CA ALA A 800 29.01 32.42 11.24
C ALA A 800 27.78 31.49 11.18
N HIS A 801 26.57 32.05 11.12
CA HIS A 801 25.34 31.26 10.95
C HIS A 801 25.28 30.65 9.55
N LEU A 802 25.58 31.45 8.53
CA LEU A 802 25.62 31.00 7.13
C LEU A 802 26.69 29.93 6.90
N ASP A 803 27.83 30.03 7.58
CA ASP A 803 28.90 29.03 7.50
C ASP A 803 28.48 27.70 8.12
N GLY A 804 27.79 27.73 9.26
CA GLY A 804 27.23 26.51 9.87
C GLY A 804 26.21 25.80 8.95
N ILE A 805 25.36 26.56 8.26
CA ILE A 805 24.41 26.00 7.27
C ILE A 805 25.16 25.54 6.00
N ALA A 806 26.19 26.26 5.59
CA ALA A 806 27.05 25.85 4.46
C ALA A 806 27.78 24.53 4.75
N ASP A 807 28.23 24.27 5.99
CA ASP A 807 28.84 22.99 6.33
C ASP A 807 27.89 21.80 6.13
N TYR A 808 26.61 22.00 6.45
CA TYR A 808 25.55 21.02 6.15
C TYR A 808 25.43 20.79 4.63
N TRP A 809 25.27 21.85 3.84
CA TRP A 809 25.11 21.73 2.39
C TRP A 809 26.34 21.16 1.69
N ARG A 810 27.55 21.40 2.22
CA ARG A 810 28.76 20.77 1.72
C ARG A 810 28.69 19.24 1.83
N ALA A 811 28.28 18.74 2.99
CA ALA A 811 28.12 17.31 3.21
C ALA A 811 26.96 16.72 2.38
N VAL A 812 25.85 17.44 2.24
CA VAL A 812 24.71 17.00 1.41
C VAL A 812 25.08 16.91 -0.07
N ARG A 813 25.83 17.89 -0.60
CA ARG A 813 26.24 17.92 -2.02
C ARG A 813 27.00 16.66 -2.42
N GLU A 814 27.78 16.06 -1.50
CA GLU A 814 28.49 14.80 -1.75
C GLU A 814 27.55 13.64 -2.14
N PHE A 815 26.31 13.59 -1.61
CA PHE A 815 25.33 12.56 -1.98
C PHE A 815 24.93 12.63 -3.46
N TYR A 816 25.01 13.82 -4.05
CA TYR A 816 24.57 14.15 -5.40
C TYR A 816 25.72 14.18 -6.41
N ALA A 817 26.90 13.66 -6.06
CA ALA A 817 28.08 13.61 -6.93
C ALA A 817 27.79 13.10 -8.37
N PRO A 818 26.93 12.09 -8.61
CA PRO A 818 26.58 11.67 -9.97
C PRO A 818 25.94 12.74 -10.85
N PHE A 819 25.30 13.75 -10.25
CA PHE A 819 24.57 14.81 -10.95
C PHE A 819 25.40 16.09 -11.14
N GLU A 820 26.65 16.10 -10.67
CA GLU A 820 27.56 17.24 -10.84
C GLU A 820 27.80 17.53 -12.32
N CYS A 821 27.63 18.78 -12.71
CA CYS A 821 27.99 19.23 -14.04
C CYS A 821 29.49 19.54 -14.12
N PRO A 822 30.30 18.85 -14.97
CA PRO A 822 31.74 19.08 -15.06
C PRO A 822 32.12 20.32 -15.90
N VAL A 823 31.22 21.29 -16.02
CA VAL A 823 31.43 22.47 -16.87
C VAL A 823 32.28 23.51 -16.13
N LEU A 824 33.35 23.96 -16.78
CA LEU A 824 34.21 25.03 -16.29
C LEU A 824 33.52 26.40 -16.43
N PRO A 825 33.96 27.42 -15.66
CA PRO A 825 33.49 28.80 -15.85
C PRO A 825 33.59 29.24 -17.32
N ALA A 826 32.59 29.97 -17.80
CA ALA A 826 32.57 30.45 -19.17
C ALA A 826 33.63 31.54 -19.40
N GLY A 827 34.17 31.59 -20.62
CA GLY A 827 35.08 32.65 -21.02
C GLY A 827 34.34 33.95 -21.37
N ALA A 828 35.05 34.87 -22.01
CA ALA A 828 34.44 36.10 -22.54
C ALA A 828 33.42 35.83 -23.67
N ASP A 829 33.40 34.61 -24.22
CA ASP A 829 32.41 34.13 -25.19
C ASP A 829 31.00 34.05 -24.59
N LEU A 830 30.85 34.01 -23.26
CA LEU A 830 29.55 34.15 -22.58
C LEU A 830 28.75 35.36 -23.08
N TYR A 831 29.42 36.50 -23.23
CA TYR A 831 28.80 37.75 -23.68
C TYR A 831 28.48 37.76 -25.18
N GLN A 832 28.85 36.70 -25.91
CA GLN A 832 28.49 36.49 -27.31
C GLN A 832 27.36 35.47 -27.45
N HIS A 833 27.50 34.30 -26.83
CA HIS A 833 26.52 33.22 -26.96
C HIS A 833 25.33 33.37 -26.01
N GLU A 834 25.49 34.07 -24.88
CA GLU A 834 24.41 34.45 -23.98
C GLU A 834 23.54 33.26 -23.53
N MET A 835 24.17 32.10 -23.31
CA MET A 835 23.46 30.90 -22.86
C MET A 835 23.18 31.03 -21.36
N PRO A 836 21.93 30.85 -20.90
CA PRO A 836 21.62 30.72 -19.47
C PRO A 836 22.36 29.56 -18.84
N GLY A 837 22.64 29.63 -17.53
CA GLY A 837 23.42 28.60 -16.83
C GLY A 837 22.92 27.17 -17.07
N GLY A 838 21.61 26.92 -16.89
CA GLY A 838 21.02 25.61 -17.15
C GLY A 838 21.09 25.16 -18.62
N GLN A 839 20.96 26.09 -19.58
CA GLN A 839 21.11 25.76 -21.01
C GLN A 839 22.56 25.43 -21.35
N TYR A 840 23.52 26.17 -20.80
CA TYR A 840 24.95 25.95 -21.02
C TYR A 840 25.36 24.53 -20.59
N THR A 841 24.93 24.11 -19.40
CA THR A 841 25.12 22.74 -18.89
C THR A 841 24.42 21.69 -19.76
N ASN A 842 23.13 21.87 -20.03
CA ASN A 842 22.34 20.85 -20.75
C ASN A 842 22.81 20.68 -22.21
N LEU A 843 23.11 21.78 -22.90
CA LEU A 843 23.56 21.76 -24.27
C LEU A 843 24.95 21.14 -24.39
N TYR A 844 25.82 21.30 -23.40
CA TYR A 844 27.12 20.62 -23.35
C TYR A 844 26.94 19.10 -23.27
N GLN A 845 26.03 18.60 -22.43
CA GLN A 845 25.73 17.17 -22.35
C GLN A 845 25.12 16.63 -23.65
N GLN A 846 24.23 17.39 -24.29
CA GLN A 846 23.66 17.03 -25.61
C GLN A 846 24.75 16.98 -26.68
N ALA A 847 25.62 17.99 -26.74
CA ALA A 847 26.76 18.01 -27.65
C ALA A 847 27.67 16.81 -27.42
N ARG A 848 27.94 16.45 -26.16
CA ARG A 848 28.73 15.25 -25.81
C ARG A 848 28.07 13.96 -26.28
N ALA A 849 26.76 13.81 -26.10
CA ALA A 849 26.01 12.65 -26.59
C ALA A 849 26.05 12.51 -28.13
N LEU A 850 26.14 13.64 -28.84
CA LEU A 850 26.28 13.70 -30.30
C LEU A 850 27.74 13.63 -30.79
N GLY A 851 28.72 13.46 -29.90
CA GLY A 851 30.14 13.44 -30.27
C GLY A 851 30.73 14.80 -30.66
N LEU A 852 30.06 15.90 -30.29
CA LEU A 852 30.45 17.29 -30.60
C LEU A 852 31.14 18.00 -29.42
N ALA A 853 31.48 17.29 -28.34
CA ALA A 853 32.10 17.89 -27.16
C ALA A 853 33.43 18.62 -27.47
N ASP A 854 34.26 18.05 -28.34
CA ASP A 854 35.55 18.67 -28.73
C ASP A 854 35.35 19.92 -29.62
N ARG A 855 34.14 20.10 -30.17
CA ARG A 855 33.72 21.27 -30.97
C ARG A 855 32.89 22.26 -30.14
N TRP A 856 32.97 22.23 -28.82
CA TRP A 856 32.13 23.07 -27.96
C TRP A 856 32.21 24.58 -28.27
N SER A 857 33.39 25.10 -28.55
CA SER A 857 33.56 26.51 -28.93
C SER A 857 32.80 26.87 -30.22
N GLU A 858 32.69 25.91 -31.15
CA GLU A 858 31.90 26.09 -32.36
C GLU A 858 30.40 26.06 -32.04
N VAL A 859 29.95 25.17 -31.15
CA VAL A 859 28.56 25.16 -30.64
C VAL A 859 28.19 26.51 -30.03
N CYS A 860 29.06 27.08 -29.19
CA CYS A 860 28.85 28.41 -28.61
C CYS A 860 28.74 29.50 -29.70
N ARG A 861 29.63 29.49 -30.69
CA ARG A 861 29.60 30.47 -31.80
C ARG A 861 28.33 30.34 -32.63
N VAL A 862 27.97 29.13 -33.06
CA VAL A 862 26.77 28.89 -33.87
C VAL A 862 25.51 29.25 -33.09
N TYR A 863 25.47 29.02 -31.77
CA TYR A 863 24.36 29.47 -30.94
C TYR A 863 24.20 31.00 -30.95
N ALA A 864 25.30 31.75 -30.91
CA ALA A 864 25.28 33.21 -31.07
C ALA A 864 24.79 33.64 -32.46
N ASP A 865 25.24 32.95 -33.52
CA ASP A 865 24.83 33.23 -34.90
C ASP A 865 23.34 32.92 -35.12
N VAL A 866 22.84 31.83 -34.54
CA VAL A 866 21.41 31.49 -34.54
C VAL A 866 20.59 32.57 -33.81
N ASN A 867 21.06 33.09 -32.69
CA ASN A 867 20.37 34.19 -32.01
C ASN A 867 20.24 35.43 -32.92
N ARG A 868 21.29 35.76 -33.69
CA ARG A 868 21.24 36.87 -34.66
C ARG A 868 20.29 36.56 -35.81
N LEU A 869 20.32 35.34 -36.35
CA LEU A 869 19.39 34.87 -37.39
C LEU A 869 17.93 35.04 -36.95
N LEU A 870 17.61 34.71 -35.69
CA LEU A 870 16.27 34.83 -35.13
C LEU A 870 15.88 36.27 -34.74
N GLY A 871 16.74 37.26 -35.02
CA GLY A 871 16.46 38.67 -34.80
C GLY A 871 16.89 39.22 -33.44
N ASP A 872 17.86 38.59 -32.77
CA ASP A 872 18.37 38.89 -31.43
C ASP A 872 17.26 38.83 -30.36
N ILE A 873 17.10 37.66 -29.72
CA ILE A 873 15.98 37.39 -28.80
C ILE A 873 16.44 37.24 -27.36
N VAL A 874 15.49 37.36 -26.43
CA VAL A 874 15.66 36.92 -25.04
C VAL A 874 15.73 35.40 -25.01
N LYS A 875 16.77 34.86 -24.35
CA LYS A 875 17.06 33.42 -24.32
C LYS A 875 16.93 32.89 -22.91
N VAL A 876 15.78 32.32 -22.59
CA VAL A 876 15.50 31.64 -21.32
C VAL A 876 14.49 30.53 -21.59
N THR A 877 14.40 29.49 -20.76
CA THR A 877 13.50 28.36 -21.04
C THR A 877 12.06 28.83 -21.31
N PRO A 878 11.47 28.50 -22.48
CA PRO A 878 11.91 27.50 -23.46
C PRO A 878 12.68 28.04 -24.68
N THR A 879 12.81 29.36 -24.87
CA THR A 879 13.43 29.95 -26.07
C THR A 879 14.91 29.60 -26.20
N SER A 880 15.66 29.54 -25.10
CA SER A 880 17.08 29.13 -25.11
C SER A 880 17.28 27.70 -25.63
N LYS A 881 16.32 26.80 -25.36
CA LYS A 881 16.35 25.43 -25.89
C LYS A 881 16.15 25.43 -27.40
N ALA A 882 15.19 26.21 -27.92
CA ALA A 882 14.95 26.29 -29.36
C ALA A 882 16.19 26.82 -30.12
N VAL A 883 16.90 27.82 -29.56
CA VAL A 883 18.19 28.29 -30.10
C VAL A 883 19.25 27.19 -30.07
N GLY A 884 19.32 26.42 -28.98
CA GLY A 884 20.25 25.30 -28.83
C GLY A 884 19.99 24.16 -29.80
N ASP A 885 18.73 23.75 -29.96
CA ASP A 885 18.30 22.70 -30.88
C ASP A 885 18.66 23.09 -32.33
N LEU A 886 18.42 24.35 -32.71
CA LEU A 886 18.81 24.84 -34.03
C LEU A 886 20.33 24.89 -34.21
N ALA A 887 21.09 25.31 -33.19
CA ALA A 887 22.54 25.34 -33.26
C ALA A 887 23.14 23.93 -33.47
N LEU A 888 22.69 22.94 -32.70
CA LEU A 888 23.12 21.55 -32.88
C LEU A 888 22.68 20.98 -34.22
N PHE A 889 21.47 21.31 -34.68
CA PHE A 889 20.96 20.91 -35.99
C PHE A 889 21.85 21.44 -37.12
N LEU A 890 22.23 22.73 -37.09
CA LEU A 890 23.10 23.32 -38.10
C LEU A 890 24.49 22.68 -38.13
N ILE A 891 25.10 22.46 -36.95
CA ILE A 891 26.41 21.80 -36.85
C ILE A 891 26.35 20.36 -37.36
N SER A 892 25.29 19.63 -37.04
CA SER A 892 25.12 18.23 -37.48
C SER A 892 24.90 18.10 -38.99
N ASN A 893 24.46 19.18 -39.65
CA ASN A 893 24.25 19.24 -41.10
C ASN A 893 25.39 19.95 -41.85
N ASP A 894 26.47 20.33 -41.15
CA ASP A 894 27.58 21.12 -41.66
C ASP A 894 27.09 22.40 -42.39
N MET A 895 26.17 23.13 -41.74
CA MET A 895 25.56 24.36 -42.26
C MET A 895 25.83 25.55 -41.34
N SER A 896 26.04 26.72 -41.94
CA SER A 896 26.08 28.01 -41.25
C SER A 896 24.66 28.60 -41.06
N ALA A 897 24.53 29.59 -40.16
CA ALA A 897 23.27 30.29 -39.96
C ALA A 897 22.82 31.08 -41.20
N ASP A 898 23.75 31.66 -41.96
CA ASP A 898 23.46 32.40 -43.20
C ASP A 898 22.96 31.49 -44.34
N GLU A 899 23.41 30.23 -44.35
CA GLU A 899 22.95 29.21 -45.31
C GLU A 899 21.50 28.78 -45.06
N VAL A 900 20.91 29.06 -43.90
CA VAL A 900 19.49 28.78 -43.64
C VAL A 900 18.58 29.53 -44.62
N LEU A 901 18.93 30.79 -44.92
CA LEU A 901 18.17 31.65 -45.83
C LEU A 901 18.62 31.56 -47.29
N SER A 902 19.91 31.32 -47.54
CA SER A 902 20.48 31.35 -48.89
C SER A 902 20.54 29.98 -49.59
N SER A 903 20.41 28.88 -48.86
CA SER A 903 20.48 27.52 -49.42
C SER A 903 19.14 27.04 -49.96
N ASP A 904 19.15 26.36 -51.11
CA ASP A 904 17.98 25.68 -51.69
C ASP A 904 17.68 24.31 -51.02
N ARG A 905 18.48 23.88 -50.02
CA ARG A 905 18.27 22.60 -49.32
C ARG A 905 16.91 22.57 -48.61
N GLU A 906 16.16 21.48 -48.73
CA GLU A 906 14.97 21.26 -47.92
C GLU A 906 15.36 20.73 -46.53
N LEU A 907 15.07 21.52 -45.49
CA LEU A 907 15.42 21.19 -44.10
C LEU A 907 14.17 20.96 -43.25
N ALA A 908 14.17 19.88 -42.48
CA ALA A 908 13.17 19.62 -41.44
C ALA A 908 13.66 20.23 -40.12
N PHE A 909 13.22 21.46 -39.82
CA PHE A 909 13.63 22.16 -38.61
C PHE A 909 13.11 21.49 -37.34
N PRO A 910 13.84 21.58 -36.21
CA PRO A 910 13.36 21.06 -34.93
C PRO A 910 12.02 21.70 -34.53
N HIS A 911 11.11 20.90 -33.96
CA HIS A 911 9.75 21.35 -33.59
C HIS A 911 9.76 22.55 -32.62
N SER A 912 10.74 22.61 -31.71
CA SER A 912 10.92 23.75 -30.79
C SER A 912 11.17 25.08 -31.50
N VAL A 913 11.85 25.05 -32.65
CA VAL A 913 12.13 26.22 -33.49
C VAL A 913 10.87 26.66 -34.21
N VAL A 914 10.10 25.69 -34.73
CA VAL A 914 8.80 25.95 -35.37
C VAL A 914 7.83 26.57 -34.36
N ASP A 915 7.75 26.05 -33.15
CA ASP A 915 6.91 26.59 -32.07
C ASP A 915 7.34 28.01 -31.64
N LEU A 916 8.65 28.29 -31.61
CA LEU A 916 9.16 29.62 -31.32
C LEU A 916 8.75 30.63 -32.41
N VAL A 917 9.06 30.31 -33.66
CA VAL A 917 8.89 31.22 -34.81
C VAL A 917 7.43 31.38 -35.24
N SER A 918 6.59 30.38 -34.95
CA SER A 918 5.13 30.47 -35.12
C SER A 918 4.46 31.38 -34.09
N GLY A 919 5.17 31.81 -33.05
CA GLY A 919 4.61 32.64 -31.98
C GLY A 919 3.85 31.85 -30.91
N ARG A 920 3.89 30.51 -30.94
CA ARG A 920 3.32 29.66 -29.87
C ARG A 920 4.04 29.87 -28.54
N MET A 921 5.32 30.25 -28.55
CA MET A 921 6.07 30.58 -27.34
C MET A 921 5.94 32.05 -26.88
N GLY A 922 5.17 32.86 -27.61
CA GLY A 922 5.05 34.31 -27.37
C GLY A 922 5.65 35.14 -28.50
N GLN A 923 5.65 36.46 -28.32
CA GLN A 923 6.11 37.43 -29.31
C GLN A 923 7.36 38.16 -28.82
N THR A 924 8.37 38.29 -29.68
CA THR A 924 9.58 39.08 -29.39
C THR A 924 9.37 40.56 -29.72
N PRO A 925 10.00 41.51 -29.01
CA PRO A 925 10.04 42.91 -29.43
C PRO A 925 10.53 43.05 -30.87
N GLY A 926 9.73 43.71 -31.71
CA GLY A 926 10.01 43.89 -33.14
C GLY A 926 9.62 42.72 -34.06
N GLY A 927 9.11 41.61 -33.51
CA GLY A 927 8.76 40.40 -34.28
C GLY A 927 9.97 39.59 -34.75
N PHE A 928 9.72 38.41 -35.32
CA PHE A 928 10.74 37.61 -35.99
C PHE A 928 11.00 38.16 -37.40
N PRO A 929 12.23 38.05 -37.95
CA PRO A 929 12.50 38.45 -39.33
C PRO A 929 11.55 37.74 -40.32
N PRO A 930 10.86 38.46 -41.23
CA PRO A 930 9.84 37.86 -42.11
C PRO A 930 10.38 36.74 -43.00
N GLU A 931 11.60 36.88 -43.51
CA GLU A 931 12.26 35.88 -44.35
C GLU A 931 12.54 34.58 -43.59
N VAL A 932 12.94 34.69 -42.32
CA VAL A 932 13.17 33.54 -41.42
C VAL A 932 11.86 32.86 -41.08
N GLN A 933 10.82 33.65 -40.80
CA GLN A 933 9.48 33.12 -40.50
C GLN A 933 8.91 32.34 -41.68
N GLN A 934 8.99 32.88 -42.90
CA GLN A 934 8.55 32.19 -44.10
C GLN A 934 9.36 30.92 -44.38
N ARG A 935 10.68 30.96 -44.19
CA ARG A 935 11.57 29.80 -44.43
C ARG A 935 11.30 28.64 -43.48
N ILE A 936 11.02 28.93 -42.21
CA ILE A 936 10.82 27.91 -41.16
C ILE A 936 9.38 27.39 -41.16
N LEU A 937 8.38 28.25 -41.26
CA LEU A 937 6.97 27.85 -41.16
C LEU A 937 6.41 27.28 -42.47
N ARG A 938 6.98 27.66 -43.62
CA ARG A 938 6.50 27.27 -44.95
C ARG A 938 5.00 27.58 -45.11
N ASP A 939 4.15 26.56 -45.09
CA ASP A 939 2.69 26.68 -45.25
C ASP A 939 1.95 26.91 -43.92
N GLU A 940 2.63 26.79 -42.76
CA GLU A 940 2.01 27.05 -41.45
C GLU A 940 1.83 28.55 -41.20
N SER A 941 0.65 28.93 -40.71
CA SER A 941 0.33 30.32 -40.37
C SER A 941 0.83 30.68 -38.96
N PRO A 942 1.43 31.87 -38.77
CA PRO A 942 1.78 32.38 -37.44
C PRO A 942 0.55 32.53 -36.52
N VAL A 943 0.77 32.36 -35.22
CA VAL A 943 -0.25 32.58 -34.19
C VAL A 943 -0.35 34.07 -33.88
N GLU A 944 -1.50 34.67 -34.22
CA GLU A 944 -1.81 36.06 -33.84
C GLU A 944 -2.25 36.18 -32.38
N GLY A 945 -1.71 37.12 -31.61
CA GLY A 945 -2.11 37.36 -30.22
C GLY A 945 -1.64 36.29 -29.22
N ARG A 946 -2.16 36.34 -27.99
CA ARG A 946 -1.68 35.50 -26.88
C ARG A 946 -2.14 34.05 -27.03
N PRO A 947 -1.23 33.05 -27.02
CA PRO A 947 -1.58 31.63 -27.22
C PRO A 947 -2.65 31.12 -26.25
N GLY A 948 -2.54 31.44 -24.95
CA GLY A 948 -3.49 30.98 -23.93
C GLY A 948 -4.91 31.51 -24.10
N ALA A 949 -5.07 32.70 -24.71
CA ALA A 949 -6.39 33.31 -24.93
C ALA A 949 -7.26 32.55 -25.95
N LYS A 950 -6.64 31.72 -26.79
CA LYS A 950 -7.32 30.93 -27.82
C LYS A 950 -7.67 29.52 -27.35
N LEU A 951 -7.18 29.10 -26.18
CA LEU A 951 -7.44 27.77 -25.65
C LEU A 951 -8.78 27.74 -24.89
N PRO A 952 -9.60 26.70 -25.06
CA PRO A 952 -10.82 26.55 -24.28
C PRO A 952 -10.47 26.34 -22.78
N PRO A 953 -11.30 26.83 -21.84
CA PRO A 953 -11.09 26.59 -20.42
C PRO A 953 -10.96 25.10 -20.10
N ALA A 954 -10.01 24.74 -19.24
CA ALA A 954 -9.85 23.36 -18.79
C ALA A 954 -10.90 23.01 -17.72
N ASP A 955 -11.36 21.76 -17.69
CA ASP A 955 -12.30 21.26 -16.68
C ASP A 955 -11.54 20.67 -15.47
N VAL A 956 -11.48 21.43 -14.38
CA VAL A 956 -10.81 21.03 -13.14
C VAL A 956 -11.61 19.95 -12.39
N GLU A 957 -12.94 19.94 -12.51
CA GLU A 957 -13.80 18.97 -11.85
C GLU A 957 -13.71 17.61 -12.55
N GLN A 958 -13.61 17.60 -13.89
CA GLN A 958 -13.26 16.38 -14.63
C GLN A 958 -11.89 15.85 -14.22
N ALA A 959 -10.87 16.71 -14.11
CA ALA A 959 -9.54 16.28 -13.68
C ALA A 959 -9.56 15.70 -12.26
N LEU A 960 -10.36 16.23 -11.35
CA LEU A 960 -10.59 15.66 -10.02
C LEU A 960 -11.19 14.26 -10.09
N GLU A 961 -12.24 14.05 -10.91
CA GLU A 961 -12.87 12.75 -11.07
C GLU A 961 -11.91 11.72 -11.68
N GLU A 962 -11.07 12.13 -12.63
CA GLU A 962 -10.03 11.27 -13.19
C GLU A 962 -9.02 10.82 -12.13
N VAL A 963 -8.60 11.70 -11.22
CA VAL A 963 -7.72 11.31 -10.10
C VAL A 963 -8.47 10.43 -9.09
N ARG A 964 -9.75 10.71 -8.83
CA ARG A 964 -10.60 9.88 -7.95
C ARG A 964 -10.70 8.44 -8.47
N SER A 965 -10.89 8.26 -9.77
CA SER A 965 -10.97 6.94 -10.40
C SER A 965 -9.68 6.10 -10.26
N ARG A 966 -8.54 6.76 -9.97
CA ARG A 966 -7.21 6.14 -9.88
C ARG A 966 -6.65 6.08 -8.46
N THR A 967 -7.36 6.62 -7.47
CA THR A 967 -6.89 6.67 -6.09
C THR A 967 -7.99 6.19 -5.14
N SER A 968 -7.62 5.45 -4.11
CA SER A 968 -8.57 4.96 -3.10
C SER A 968 -8.94 6.02 -2.04
N ARG A 969 -8.64 7.30 -2.31
CA ARG A 969 -8.82 8.42 -1.38
C ARG A 969 -9.40 9.61 -2.12
N GLU A 970 -9.99 10.55 -1.39
CA GLU A 970 -10.45 11.79 -2.01
C GLU A 970 -9.26 12.59 -2.57
N PRO A 971 -9.28 12.93 -3.86
CA PRO A 971 -8.24 13.73 -4.47
C PRO A 971 -8.37 15.21 -4.07
N THR A 972 -7.23 15.89 -4.03
CA THR A 972 -7.18 17.33 -3.78
C THR A 972 -7.19 18.14 -5.07
N ARG A 973 -7.62 19.41 -5.02
CA ARG A 973 -7.50 20.32 -6.17
C ARG A 973 -6.07 20.49 -6.67
N ARG A 974 -5.09 20.45 -5.77
CA ARG A 974 -3.65 20.46 -6.10
C ARG A 974 -3.25 19.31 -7.00
N GLU A 975 -3.82 18.13 -6.80
CA GLU A 975 -3.57 16.95 -7.63
C GLU A 975 -4.23 17.08 -9.00
N ALA A 976 -5.44 17.61 -9.06
CA ALA A 976 -6.10 17.91 -10.34
C ALA A 976 -5.28 18.92 -11.16
N VAL A 977 -4.80 20.00 -10.55
CA VAL A 977 -3.93 20.98 -11.22
C VAL A 977 -2.60 20.35 -11.64
N SER A 978 -1.99 19.49 -10.80
CA SER A 978 -0.76 18.77 -11.14
C SER A 978 -0.95 17.87 -12.35
N ARG A 979 -2.09 17.17 -12.42
CA ARG A 979 -2.46 16.34 -13.56
C ARG A 979 -2.71 17.16 -14.82
N LEU A 980 -3.41 18.30 -14.72
CA LEU A 980 -3.64 19.19 -15.86
C LEU A 980 -2.31 19.72 -16.44
N LEU A 981 -1.34 20.03 -15.58
CA LEU A 981 -0.02 20.48 -16.01
C LEU A 981 0.83 19.33 -16.57
N TYR A 982 0.75 18.15 -15.95
CA TYR A 982 1.67 17.03 -16.16
C TYR A 982 0.98 15.65 -16.15
N PRO A 983 0.07 15.35 -17.09
CA PRO A 983 -0.83 14.19 -16.98
C PRO A 983 -0.06 12.87 -16.91
N LYS A 984 0.88 12.65 -17.83
CA LYS A 984 1.70 11.43 -17.86
C LYS A 984 2.61 11.29 -16.64
N VAL A 985 3.27 12.36 -16.22
CA VAL A 985 4.21 12.33 -15.09
C VAL A 985 3.47 12.08 -13.79
N PHE A 986 2.33 12.73 -13.62
CA PHE A 986 1.49 12.58 -12.45
C PHE A 986 0.94 11.16 -12.35
N ASP A 987 0.53 10.56 -13.49
CA ASP A 987 0.08 9.17 -13.54
C ASP A 987 1.19 8.17 -13.18
N GLU A 988 2.39 8.34 -13.74
CA GLU A 988 3.57 7.53 -13.40
C GLU A 988 3.98 7.71 -11.93
N PHE A 989 3.80 8.91 -11.37
CA PHE A 989 4.05 9.20 -9.97
C PHE A 989 3.04 8.50 -9.04
N LEU A 990 1.74 8.53 -9.36
CA LEU A 990 0.72 7.80 -8.59
C LEU A 990 0.96 6.29 -8.61
N GLN A 991 1.28 5.73 -9.77
CA GLN A 991 1.62 4.31 -9.90
C GLN A 991 2.85 3.94 -9.06
N HIS A 992 3.85 4.83 -9.02
CA HIS A 992 5.02 4.66 -8.16
C HIS A 992 4.64 4.69 -6.68
N GLN A 993 3.83 5.65 -6.24
CA GLN A 993 3.36 5.72 -4.85
C GLN A 993 2.51 4.51 -4.45
N GLU A 994 1.72 3.97 -5.38
CA GLU A 994 0.96 2.74 -5.15
C GLU A 994 1.89 1.55 -4.89
N SER A 995 2.97 1.43 -5.67
CA SER A 995 3.93 0.32 -5.60
C SER A 995 4.86 0.42 -4.39
N TYR A 996 5.40 1.61 -4.12
CA TYR A 996 6.53 1.82 -3.21
C TYR A 996 6.22 2.73 -2.00
N GLY A 997 5.03 3.34 -1.98
CA GLY A 997 4.68 4.31 -0.95
C GLY A 997 5.42 5.63 -1.11
N ASP A 998 5.54 6.37 -0.01
CA ASP A 998 6.27 7.64 0.02
C ASP A 998 7.76 7.40 0.23
N VAL A 999 8.55 7.51 -0.83
CA VAL A 999 10.00 7.34 -0.79
C VAL A 999 10.76 8.64 -0.44
N SER A 1000 10.03 9.76 -0.24
CA SER A 1000 10.65 11.05 0.13
C SER A 1000 11.28 11.01 1.52
N VAL A 1001 10.74 10.18 2.43
CA VAL A 1001 11.24 10.00 3.80
C VAL A 1001 12.55 9.20 3.89
N LEU A 1002 12.96 8.53 2.81
CA LEU A 1002 14.23 7.80 2.80
C LEU A 1002 15.41 8.77 2.77
N PRO A 1003 16.51 8.49 3.50
CA PRO A 1003 17.77 9.21 3.34
C PRO A 1003 18.25 9.18 1.89
N THR A 1004 18.86 10.27 1.41
CA THR A 1004 19.30 10.38 0.01
C THR A 1004 20.23 9.25 -0.44
N PRO A 1005 21.23 8.81 0.35
CA PRO A 1005 22.03 7.64 -0.02
C PRO A 1005 21.19 6.35 -0.19
N ALA A 1006 20.23 6.11 0.70
CA ALA A 1006 19.35 4.95 0.62
C ALA A 1006 18.40 5.01 -0.59
N PHE A 1007 17.92 6.20 -0.93
CA PHE A 1007 17.06 6.43 -2.09
C PHE A 1007 17.81 6.20 -3.43
N LEU A 1008 19.06 6.67 -3.53
CA LEU A 1008 19.86 6.59 -4.75
C LEU A 1008 20.57 5.24 -4.91
N TYR A 1009 21.08 4.66 -3.82
CA TYR A 1009 22.03 3.54 -3.86
C TYR A 1009 21.58 2.30 -3.07
N GLY A 1010 20.39 2.32 -2.45
CA GLY A 1010 19.94 1.22 -1.60
C GLY A 1010 20.73 1.14 -0.28
N LEU A 1011 20.82 -0.05 0.31
CA LEU A 1011 21.61 -0.30 1.53
C LEU A 1011 22.76 -1.26 1.26
N GLU A 1012 23.86 -1.11 1.99
CA GLU A 1012 24.96 -2.07 2.06
C GLU A 1012 24.72 -3.13 3.14
N PRO A 1013 25.22 -4.37 2.99
CA PRO A 1013 25.10 -5.40 4.02
C PRO A 1013 25.65 -4.91 5.36
N GLY A 1014 24.81 -4.95 6.40
CA GLY A 1014 25.11 -4.44 7.73
C GLY A 1014 24.74 -2.97 7.97
N GLU A 1015 24.44 -2.19 6.93
CA GLU A 1015 24.00 -0.79 7.02
C GLU A 1015 22.61 -0.70 7.67
N GLU A 1016 22.45 0.25 8.59
CA GLU A 1016 21.21 0.54 9.31
C GLU A 1016 20.79 1.98 9.07
N ILE A 1017 19.49 2.19 8.82
CA ILE A 1017 18.87 3.50 8.67
C ILE A 1017 17.65 3.63 9.59
N ALA A 1018 17.39 4.85 10.02
CA ALA A 1018 16.16 5.24 10.70
C ALA A 1018 15.29 6.06 9.74
N VAL A 1019 14.04 5.64 9.54
CA VAL A 1019 13.09 6.26 8.62
C VAL A 1019 11.83 6.65 9.37
N ASP A 1020 11.63 7.95 9.55
CA ASP A 1020 10.42 8.49 10.17
C ASP A 1020 9.29 8.52 9.13
N ILE A 1021 8.24 7.74 9.37
CA ILE A 1021 7.06 7.68 8.48
C ILE A 1021 5.90 8.54 8.96
N GLU A 1022 5.84 8.81 10.27
CA GLU A 1022 4.92 9.73 10.94
C GLU A 1022 5.57 10.20 12.25
N PRO A 1023 5.14 11.33 12.84
CA PRO A 1023 5.58 11.74 14.16
C PRO A 1023 5.39 10.60 15.20
N GLY A 1024 6.49 10.17 15.82
CA GLY A 1024 6.52 9.07 16.79
C GLY A 1024 6.54 7.66 16.19
N LYS A 1025 6.64 7.51 14.86
CA LYS A 1025 6.75 6.22 14.17
C LYS A 1025 8.01 6.17 13.30
N THR A 1026 9.05 5.56 13.83
CA THR A 1026 10.32 5.34 13.14
C THR A 1026 10.45 3.87 12.75
N LEU A 1027 10.89 3.62 11.52
CA LEU A 1027 11.31 2.31 11.04
C LEU A 1027 12.83 2.23 11.12
N ILE A 1028 13.35 1.32 11.94
CA ILE A 1028 14.75 0.95 11.96
C ILE A 1028 14.92 -0.20 10.96
N ILE A 1029 15.59 0.07 9.86
CA ILE A 1029 15.79 -0.87 8.76
C ILE A 1029 17.27 -1.17 8.66
N ARG A 1030 17.64 -2.45 8.76
CA ARG A 1030 19.00 -2.92 8.56
C ARG A 1030 19.04 -3.98 7.48
N LEU A 1031 19.94 -3.84 6.50
CA LEU A 1031 20.15 -4.90 5.50
C LEU A 1031 21.01 -6.00 6.11
N GLN A 1032 20.54 -7.25 6.09
CA GLN A 1032 21.27 -8.40 6.61
C GLN A 1032 22.06 -9.07 5.49
N ALA A 1033 21.38 -9.45 4.41
CA ALA A 1033 21.99 -10.17 3.29
C ALA A 1033 21.16 -10.04 2.01
N VAL A 1034 21.82 -10.22 0.87
CA VAL A 1034 21.19 -10.39 -0.45
C VAL A 1034 21.37 -11.85 -0.84
N GLY A 1035 20.28 -12.54 -1.14
CA GLY A 1035 20.29 -13.94 -1.56
C GLY A 1035 20.78 -14.12 -2.99
N GLU A 1036 21.19 -15.34 -3.29
CA GLU A 1036 21.43 -15.79 -4.67
C GLU A 1036 20.13 -15.79 -5.49
N PRO A 1037 20.22 -15.66 -6.82
CA PRO A 1037 19.06 -15.79 -7.69
C PRO A 1037 18.41 -17.16 -7.58
N HIS A 1038 17.08 -17.16 -7.51
CA HIS A 1038 16.25 -18.34 -7.73
C HIS A 1038 16.22 -18.70 -9.22
N GLU A 1039 15.82 -19.94 -9.54
CA GLU A 1039 15.71 -20.43 -10.93
C GLU A 1039 14.74 -19.60 -11.80
N ASP A 1040 13.79 -18.91 -11.17
CA ASP A 1040 12.82 -18.02 -11.82
C ASP A 1040 13.33 -16.59 -12.08
N GLY A 1041 14.61 -16.31 -11.78
CA GLY A 1041 15.24 -15.01 -11.97
C GLY A 1041 14.93 -13.98 -10.87
N ARG A 1042 14.33 -14.37 -9.74
CA ARG A 1042 14.12 -13.49 -8.59
C ARG A 1042 15.24 -13.62 -7.56
N ARG A 1043 15.44 -12.60 -6.73
CA ARG A 1043 16.31 -12.64 -5.54
C ARG A 1043 15.52 -12.32 -4.29
N THR A 1044 15.85 -12.99 -3.20
CA THR A 1044 15.31 -12.68 -1.87
C THR A 1044 16.32 -11.84 -1.10
N ILE A 1045 15.87 -10.69 -0.59
CA ILE A 1045 16.65 -9.75 0.22
C ILE A 1045 16.17 -9.84 1.66
N PHE A 1046 17.12 -9.97 2.58
CA PHE A 1046 16.87 -10.13 4.00
C PHE A 1046 17.15 -8.82 4.73
N PHE A 1047 16.12 -8.24 5.33
CA PHE A 1047 16.18 -7.08 6.19
C PHE A 1047 15.89 -7.46 7.64
N GLU A 1048 16.32 -6.61 8.56
CA GLU A 1048 15.79 -6.51 9.90
C GLU A 1048 15.00 -5.20 9.99
N LEU A 1049 13.72 -5.29 10.35
CA LEU A 1049 12.80 -4.16 10.50
C LEU A 1049 12.33 -4.11 11.95
N ASN A 1050 12.71 -3.07 12.69
CA ASN A 1050 12.38 -2.88 14.11
C ASN A 1050 12.71 -4.13 14.96
N GLY A 1051 13.90 -4.71 14.74
CA GLY A 1051 14.34 -5.91 15.46
C GLY A 1051 13.78 -7.24 14.93
N GLN A 1052 13.03 -7.22 13.81
CA GLN A 1052 12.39 -8.41 13.26
C GLN A 1052 12.91 -8.76 11.87
N PRO A 1053 13.23 -10.02 11.58
CA PRO A 1053 13.61 -10.43 10.24
C PRO A 1053 12.44 -10.23 9.27
N ARG A 1054 12.76 -9.72 8.09
CA ARG A 1054 11.87 -9.50 6.95
C ARG A 1054 12.58 -9.95 5.69
N GLU A 1055 11.84 -10.64 4.84
CA GLU A 1055 12.32 -11.02 3.52
C GLU A 1055 11.45 -10.31 2.48
N VAL A 1056 12.09 -9.80 1.44
CA VAL A 1056 11.41 -9.22 0.28
C VAL A 1056 12.01 -9.85 -0.97
N THR A 1057 11.16 -10.28 -1.89
CA THR A 1057 11.60 -10.91 -3.14
C THR A 1057 11.33 -9.98 -4.30
N VAL A 1058 12.37 -9.70 -5.10
CA VAL A 1058 12.30 -8.82 -6.28
C VAL A 1058 12.85 -9.52 -7.50
N THR A 1059 12.48 -9.07 -8.69
CA THR A 1059 13.00 -9.64 -9.95
C THR A 1059 14.36 -9.03 -10.24
N ASP A 1060 15.36 -9.88 -10.50
CA ASP A 1060 16.67 -9.43 -11.00
C ASP A 1060 16.58 -9.26 -12.53
N ARG A 1061 16.60 -8.00 -12.98
CA ARG A 1061 16.42 -7.66 -14.41
C ARG A 1061 17.67 -7.94 -15.25
N ALA A 1062 18.81 -8.26 -14.62
CA ALA A 1062 20.04 -8.61 -15.33
C ALA A 1062 20.06 -10.09 -15.76
N LEU A 1063 19.15 -10.92 -15.22
CA LEU A 1063 19.09 -12.35 -15.51
C LEU A 1063 17.94 -12.64 -16.48
N GLU A 1064 18.23 -13.37 -17.57
CA GLU A 1064 17.18 -14.03 -18.34
C GLU A 1064 16.64 -15.22 -17.51
N PRO A 1065 15.33 -15.31 -17.26
CA PRO A 1065 14.78 -16.40 -16.46
C PRO A 1065 15.03 -17.73 -17.19
N ALA A 1066 15.58 -18.73 -16.48
CA ALA A 1066 15.85 -20.06 -17.04
C ALA A 1066 14.57 -20.80 -17.46
N THR A 1067 13.41 -20.33 -16.99
CA THR A 1067 12.09 -20.86 -17.34
C THR A 1067 11.23 -19.73 -17.92
N PRO A 1068 10.61 -19.90 -19.11
CA PRO A 1068 9.71 -18.89 -19.66
C PRO A 1068 8.53 -18.65 -18.72
N ARG A 1069 8.26 -17.38 -18.38
CA ARG A 1069 7.09 -16.97 -17.60
C ARG A 1069 5.82 -17.47 -18.28
N ARG A 1070 4.88 -17.96 -17.48
CA ARG A 1070 3.55 -18.33 -17.98
C ARG A 1070 2.80 -17.09 -18.40
N LEU A 1071 2.17 -17.16 -19.57
CA LEU A 1071 1.35 -16.07 -20.10
C LEU A 1071 0.17 -15.85 -19.14
N LYS A 1072 -0.10 -14.60 -18.77
CA LYS A 1072 -1.33 -14.20 -18.08
C LYS A 1072 -2.36 -13.79 -19.14
N ALA A 1073 -3.63 -14.06 -18.89
CA ALA A 1073 -4.71 -13.58 -19.75
C ALA A 1073 -4.80 -12.05 -19.65
N ASP A 1074 -5.12 -11.37 -20.76
CA ASP A 1074 -5.36 -9.93 -20.76
C ASP A 1074 -6.84 -9.72 -20.43
N PRO A 1075 -7.20 -9.03 -19.33
CA PRO A 1075 -8.59 -8.80 -18.97
C PRO A 1075 -9.39 -8.03 -20.03
N ASN A 1076 -8.70 -7.28 -20.90
CA ASN A 1076 -9.31 -6.51 -21.99
C ASN A 1076 -9.39 -7.30 -23.30
N ASP A 1077 -8.72 -8.46 -23.40
CA ASP A 1077 -8.81 -9.32 -24.57
C ASP A 1077 -9.85 -10.43 -24.32
N PRO A 1078 -11.02 -10.34 -24.95
CA PRO A 1078 -12.08 -11.29 -24.72
C PRO A 1078 -11.67 -12.69 -25.22
N THR A 1079 -10.74 -12.85 -26.17
CA THR A 1079 -10.35 -14.17 -26.72
C THR A 1079 -9.53 -15.02 -25.73
N HIS A 1080 -9.08 -14.44 -24.62
CA HIS A 1080 -8.22 -15.11 -23.64
C HIS A 1080 -9.04 -15.85 -22.57
N VAL A 1081 -8.84 -17.16 -22.47
CA VAL A 1081 -9.44 -17.98 -21.40
C VAL A 1081 -8.48 -18.05 -20.22
N ALA A 1082 -8.82 -17.40 -19.12
CA ALA A 1082 -8.02 -17.35 -17.90
C ALA A 1082 -8.35 -18.48 -16.91
N ALA A 1083 -7.37 -18.86 -16.09
CA ALA A 1083 -7.59 -19.68 -14.91
C ALA A 1083 -8.35 -18.88 -13.85
N SER A 1084 -9.57 -19.30 -13.52
CA SER A 1084 -10.44 -18.64 -12.56
C SER A 1084 -10.01 -18.83 -11.09
N MET A 1085 -9.16 -19.81 -10.82
CA MET A 1085 -8.65 -20.12 -9.50
C MET A 1085 -7.33 -20.90 -9.61
N PRO A 1086 -6.46 -20.86 -8.59
CA PRO A 1086 -5.32 -21.75 -8.53
C PRO A 1086 -5.76 -23.21 -8.43
N GLY A 1087 -5.10 -24.11 -9.16
CA GLY A 1087 -5.45 -25.53 -9.18
C GLY A 1087 -4.58 -26.33 -10.11
N MET A 1088 -4.74 -27.65 -10.12
CA MET A 1088 -4.06 -28.54 -11.06
C MET A 1088 -4.97 -28.84 -12.25
N VAL A 1089 -4.46 -28.72 -13.47
CA VAL A 1089 -5.20 -29.12 -14.68
C VAL A 1089 -5.30 -30.65 -14.69
N VAL A 1090 -6.50 -31.20 -14.52
CA VAL A 1090 -6.73 -32.66 -14.49
C VAL A 1090 -6.78 -33.22 -15.90
N ASN A 1091 -7.56 -32.56 -16.76
CA ASN A 1091 -7.66 -32.91 -18.17
C ASN A 1091 -8.01 -31.68 -19.00
N ILE A 1092 -7.75 -31.80 -20.31
CA ILE A 1092 -8.15 -30.83 -21.32
C ILE A 1092 -9.12 -31.56 -22.24
N ALA A 1093 -10.31 -31.00 -22.44
CA ALA A 1093 -11.43 -31.63 -23.14
C ALA A 1093 -11.51 -31.23 -24.63
N VAL A 1094 -10.63 -30.33 -25.09
CA VAL A 1094 -10.60 -29.78 -26.45
C VAL A 1094 -9.17 -29.79 -27.01
N GLN A 1095 -9.04 -29.65 -28.32
CA GLN A 1095 -7.77 -29.51 -29.04
C GLN A 1095 -7.73 -28.21 -29.84
N ALA A 1096 -6.54 -27.75 -30.20
CA ALA A 1096 -6.39 -26.61 -31.10
C ALA A 1096 -7.02 -26.95 -32.47
N GLY A 1097 -7.88 -26.06 -32.97
CA GLY A 1097 -8.69 -26.22 -34.17
C GLY A 1097 -10.14 -26.65 -33.90
N ASP A 1098 -10.50 -27.04 -32.68
CA ASP A 1098 -11.88 -27.44 -32.36
C ASP A 1098 -12.82 -26.24 -32.32
N SER A 1099 -14.00 -26.37 -32.94
CA SER A 1099 -15.12 -25.44 -32.73
C SER A 1099 -15.81 -25.74 -31.41
N VAL A 1100 -15.99 -24.71 -30.59
CA VAL A 1100 -16.63 -24.77 -29.27
C VAL A 1100 -17.84 -23.85 -29.22
N VAL A 1101 -18.88 -24.26 -28.49
CA VAL A 1101 -20.06 -23.42 -28.22
C VAL A 1101 -20.03 -22.88 -26.80
N LYS A 1102 -20.66 -21.73 -26.56
CA LYS A 1102 -20.78 -21.12 -25.24
C LYS A 1102 -21.33 -22.11 -24.22
N GLY A 1103 -20.64 -22.24 -23.09
CA GLY A 1103 -20.95 -23.19 -22.02
C GLY A 1103 -20.34 -24.59 -22.23
N GLN A 1104 -19.73 -24.87 -23.37
CA GLN A 1104 -19.00 -26.13 -23.61
C GLN A 1104 -17.77 -26.20 -22.72
N LYS A 1105 -17.55 -27.35 -22.09
CA LYS A 1105 -16.41 -27.60 -21.22
C LYS A 1105 -15.10 -27.65 -22.04
N LEU A 1106 -14.14 -26.83 -21.65
CA LEU A 1106 -12.82 -26.71 -22.28
C LEU A 1106 -11.77 -27.56 -21.55
N LEU A 1107 -11.72 -27.46 -20.22
CA LEU A 1107 -10.79 -28.24 -19.38
C LEU A 1107 -11.32 -28.39 -17.96
N MET A 1108 -10.60 -29.12 -17.14
CA MET A 1108 -10.95 -29.37 -15.74
C MET A 1108 -9.80 -29.01 -14.81
N LEU A 1109 -10.07 -28.15 -13.84
CA LEU A 1109 -9.16 -27.78 -12.77
C LEU A 1109 -9.55 -28.54 -11.50
N GLU A 1110 -8.58 -29.09 -10.80
CA GLU A 1110 -8.73 -29.66 -9.47
C GLU A 1110 -8.09 -28.76 -8.45
N ALA A 1111 -8.91 -28.32 -7.50
CA ALA A 1111 -8.47 -27.62 -6.31
C ALA A 1111 -9.38 -28.07 -5.16
N MET A 1112 -8.81 -28.32 -3.99
CA MET A 1112 -9.59 -28.73 -2.81
C MET A 1112 -10.42 -30.01 -3.02
N LYS A 1113 -9.95 -30.95 -3.85
CA LYS A 1113 -10.68 -32.18 -4.25
C LYS A 1113 -12.01 -31.90 -4.96
N MET A 1114 -12.24 -30.66 -5.37
CA MET A 1114 -13.34 -30.27 -6.23
C MET A 1114 -12.79 -30.09 -7.64
N GLN A 1115 -13.43 -30.76 -8.59
CA GLN A 1115 -13.14 -30.59 -10.00
C GLN A 1115 -14.06 -29.51 -10.55
N THR A 1116 -13.49 -28.37 -10.89
CA THR A 1116 -14.20 -27.25 -11.52
C THR A 1116 -13.93 -27.30 -13.01
N GLY A 1117 -15.01 -27.39 -13.81
CA GLY A 1117 -14.91 -27.29 -15.26
C GLY A 1117 -14.72 -25.84 -15.68
N VAL A 1118 -13.72 -25.55 -16.51
CA VAL A 1118 -13.61 -24.28 -17.23
C VAL A 1118 -14.38 -24.44 -18.54
N THR A 1119 -15.34 -23.55 -18.78
CA THR A 1119 -16.23 -23.59 -19.95
C THR A 1119 -15.99 -22.40 -20.88
N ALA A 1120 -16.29 -22.54 -22.16
CA ALA A 1120 -16.23 -21.46 -23.14
C ALA A 1120 -17.25 -20.36 -22.79
N ASP A 1121 -16.82 -19.11 -22.85
CA ASP A 1121 -17.66 -17.92 -22.61
C ASP A 1121 -18.42 -17.46 -23.87
N ARG A 1122 -18.00 -17.98 -25.04
CA ARG A 1122 -18.52 -17.68 -26.38
C ARG A 1122 -18.50 -18.92 -27.29
N ASP A 1123 -19.16 -18.77 -28.44
CA ASP A 1123 -18.95 -19.66 -29.58
C ASP A 1123 -17.66 -19.22 -30.29
N GLY A 1124 -16.81 -20.16 -30.69
CA GLY A 1124 -15.54 -19.84 -31.34
C GLY A 1124 -14.72 -21.07 -31.70
N VAL A 1125 -13.49 -20.86 -32.18
CA VAL A 1125 -12.52 -21.91 -32.50
C VAL A 1125 -11.34 -21.80 -31.54
N VAL A 1126 -10.95 -22.92 -30.94
CA VAL A 1126 -9.78 -22.98 -30.06
C VAL A 1126 -8.52 -22.76 -30.91
N GLN A 1127 -7.87 -21.62 -30.79
CA GLN A 1127 -6.67 -21.30 -31.57
C GLN A 1127 -5.44 -22.01 -31.00
N GLN A 1128 -5.21 -21.86 -29.70
CA GLN A 1128 -3.99 -22.35 -29.06
C GLN A 1128 -4.26 -22.69 -27.60
N ILE A 1129 -3.65 -23.78 -27.13
CA ILE A 1129 -3.69 -24.24 -25.74
C ILE A 1129 -2.30 -24.03 -25.14
N HIS A 1130 -2.21 -23.28 -24.04
CA HIS A 1130 -0.95 -22.83 -23.43
C HIS A 1130 -0.51 -23.69 -22.24
N ILE A 1131 -1.30 -24.71 -21.89
CA ILE A 1131 -1.14 -25.57 -20.69
C ILE A 1131 -1.34 -27.06 -21.03
N HIS A 1132 -0.88 -27.96 -20.17
CA HIS A 1132 -1.08 -29.41 -20.31
C HIS A 1132 -1.68 -30.03 -19.03
N ALA A 1133 -2.19 -31.27 -19.13
CA ALA A 1133 -2.68 -32.00 -17.97
C ALA A 1133 -1.54 -32.27 -16.96
N GLY A 1134 -1.82 -32.16 -15.67
CA GLY A 1134 -0.85 -32.19 -14.57
C GLY A 1134 -0.20 -30.83 -14.26
N THR A 1135 -0.45 -29.79 -15.06
CA THR A 1135 0.10 -28.44 -14.79
C THR A 1135 -0.64 -27.77 -13.64
N GLN A 1136 0.10 -27.29 -12.64
CA GLN A 1136 -0.43 -26.45 -11.56
C GLN A 1136 -0.51 -24.99 -12.02
N VAL A 1137 -1.70 -24.39 -12.10
CA VAL A 1137 -1.95 -23.01 -12.58
C VAL A 1137 -2.29 -22.07 -11.43
N GLU A 1138 -1.98 -20.79 -11.61
CA GLU A 1138 -2.40 -19.70 -10.71
C GLU A 1138 -3.61 -18.95 -11.28
N ASN A 1139 -4.28 -18.15 -10.44
CA ASN A 1139 -5.32 -17.24 -10.92
C ASN A 1139 -4.75 -16.29 -12.00
N GLY A 1140 -5.50 -16.13 -13.09
CA GLY A 1140 -5.16 -15.25 -14.21
C GLY A 1140 -4.17 -15.84 -15.22
N ASP A 1141 -3.66 -17.06 -15.01
CA ASP A 1141 -2.86 -17.76 -16.03
C ASP A 1141 -3.69 -17.97 -17.31
N LEU A 1142 -3.10 -17.69 -18.46
CA LEU A 1142 -3.71 -17.94 -19.76
C LEU A 1142 -3.73 -19.45 -20.01
N LEU A 1143 -4.93 -20.01 -20.11
CA LEU A 1143 -5.13 -21.44 -20.35
C LEU A 1143 -5.15 -21.75 -21.84
N MET A 1144 -5.96 -21.01 -22.59
CA MET A 1144 -6.11 -21.14 -24.05
C MET A 1144 -6.69 -19.88 -24.67
N THR A 1145 -6.61 -19.77 -25.99
CA THR A 1145 -7.19 -18.67 -26.77
C THR A 1145 -8.34 -19.21 -27.63
N VAL A 1146 -9.50 -18.56 -27.60
CA VAL A 1146 -10.72 -18.94 -28.35
C VAL A 1146 -11.19 -17.73 -29.17
N GLU A 1147 -11.21 -17.90 -30.49
CA GLU A 1147 -11.54 -16.85 -31.46
C GLU A 1147 -12.93 -17.00 -32.08
#